data_AF-A0A3C0BI28-F1
#
_entry.id   AF-A0A3C0BI28-F1
#
_cell.length_a   1.000
_cell.length_b   1.000
_cell.length_c   1.000
_cell.angle_alpha   90.00
_cell.angle_beta   90.00
_cell.angle_gamma   90.00
#
_symmetry.space_group_name_H-M   'P 1'
#
loop_
_entity.id
_entity.type
_entity.pdbx_description
1 polymer ?
#
loop_
_entity_poly.entity_id
_entity_poly.type
_entity_poly.pdbx_seq_one_letter_code
_entity_poly.pdbx_strand_id
1 'polypeptide(L)'
;MDLDAVISKKNLYPVFQPVVSLETGEVFGYEALARTEPDVFSGPITQLFSAAEKNGRLWELDKLCRKTAIKTARAMGLKRRLFLNISPESMYEHDFQEGFTRRQLAKYGIDPAELVLEITEHSENTTDKTPSLKDAADYYRQQGYRIAVDDVGSAYSGLQRVCALNPDFIKIDMGIIRGIEKDQVRQAMVKSLVTFCSSSGAGLVAEGIETAAELDELLSLGVMYGQGFFLAYPARTFTKTTSESYVRIMSFRHNKQVLADTAATHEKKKKNPDEIKKQPESRTVNAEGGHAVSALAAQGITQFPDTPAIDVLHLFQLHPDCALVTVVDAKKKVLGTMPRTVLLDLFGSQYGYSLHSHKLIRELMITDFLIIDGDAPVEEAASRAMARTEEKLYDPVIVGKNDSYIGIVTIKALLDSIVNVEVATRTQEISRKNRMLQEQQTIHDRDMRMAELVQKSFYSSKAPHTASWDCAFLFKPMSSVSGDVYDFYYNGDGELAGTSLFDVSGHGVASGLVGILSKYLAEQVFTSYGAKPLEKMLRQFNAELTKEKGMVENYLTGIFLRITENKIEYVNAGHTDVLVKTPAKKDCISVLGGSNSNFRGSFIGIEGLPDDYCTITQELTGETYLLLYTDCLTESRNLAGDELGVDRLKEIFARTPPGSAKEVLAYLLDIFEAFTEAVPLRDDLTVIVMKYSGNGSEKIHAKN
;
A
#
# COMPACT_ATOMS: atom_id res chain seq x y z
N MET A 1 -5.99 27.62 31.23
CA MET A 1 -6.10 26.37 30.47
C MET A 1 -5.29 25.33 31.23
N ASP A 2 -5.91 24.24 31.69
CA ASP A 2 -5.23 23.24 32.52
C ASP A 2 -4.68 22.11 31.64
N LEU A 3 -3.52 22.37 31.01
CA LEU A 3 -2.81 21.40 30.16
C LEU A 3 -2.48 20.12 30.95
N ASP A 4 -2.16 20.26 32.24
CA ASP A 4 -1.89 19.14 33.14
C ASP A 4 -3.13 18.27 33.34
N ALA A 5 -4.32 18.84 33.54
CA ALA A 5 -5.54 18.06 33.65
C ALA A 5 -5.84 17.27 32.37
N VAL A 6 -5.61 17.84 31.18
CA VAL A 6 -5.86 17.13 29.91
C VAL A 6 -4.89 15.96 29.74
N ILE A 7 -3.60 16.18 29.98
CA ILE A 7 -2.56 15.18 29.75
C ILE A 7 -2.54 14.11 30.86
N SER A 8 -2.53 14.52 32.15
CA SER A 8 -2.41 13.59 33.29
C SER A 8 -3.66 12.71 33.47
N LYS A 9 -4.86 13.28 33.26
CA LYS A 9 -6.13 12.53 33.36
C LYS A 9 -6.48 11.83 32.06
N LYS A 10 -5.71 12.05 30.98
CA LYS A 10 -5.93 11.49 29.64
C LYS A 10 -7.32 11.80 29.09
N ASN A 11 -7.78 13.03 29.29
CA ASN A 11 -9.12 13.50 28.91
C ASN A 11 -9.19 13.92 27.43
N LEU A 12 -8.66 13.07 26.55
CA LEU A 12 -8.73 13.22 25.11
C LEU A 12 -9.41 11.99 24.52
N TYR A 13 -10.27 12.22 23.54
CA TYR A 13 -10.85 11.16 22.74
C TYR A 13 -10.79 11.53 21.25
N PRO A 14 -10.60 10.55 20.36
CA PRO A 14 -10.66 10.78 18.94
C PRO A 14 -12.13 10.81 18.48
N VAL A 15 -12.42 11.70 17.54
CA VAL A 15 -13.52 11.52 16.60
C VAL A 15 -12.93 11.24 15.22
N PHE A 16 -13.68 10.53 14.38
CA PHE A 16 -13.24 10.10 13.06
C PHE A 16 -14.09 10.77 12.00
N GLN A 17 -13.45 11.47 11.06
CA GLN A 17 -14.13 12.07 9.91
C GLN A 17 -13.82 11.27 8.63
N PRO A 18 -14.84 10.82 7.88
CA PRO A 18 -14.62 10.06 6.65
C PRO A 18 -13.96 10.90 5.55
N VAL A 19 -12.92 10.34 4.94
CA VAL A 19 -12.38 10.77 3.64
C VAL A 19 -13.02 9.88 2.58
N VAL A 20 -13.79 10.45 1.66
CA VAL A 20 -14.66 9.73 0.73
C VAL A 20 -14.06 9.76 -0.68
N SER A 21 -14.09 8.62 -1.37
CA SER A 21 -13.79 8.56 -2.81
C SER A 21 -14.93 9.20 -3.60
N LEU A 22 -14.62 10.26 -4.35
CA LEU A 22 -15.58 10.96 -5.20
C LEU A 22 -15.86 10.20 -6.51
N GLU A 23 -15.21 9.07 -6.74
CA GLU A 23 -15.50 8.16 -7.86
C GLU A 23 -16.51 7.06 -7.49
N THR A 24 -16.48 6.60 -6.23
CA THR A 24 -17.26 5.43 -5.78
C THR A 24 -18.29 5.78 -4.71
N GLY A 25 -18.14 6.92 -4.04
CA GLY A 25 -18.91 7.29 -2.86
C GLY A 25 -18.54 6.50 -1.60
N GLU A 26 -17.62 5.54 -1.69
CA GLU A 26 -17.16 4.77 -0.54
C GLU A 26 -16.15 5.54 0.30
N VAL A 27 -16.11 5.22 1.60
CA VAL A 27 -15.10 5.76 2.51
C VAL A 27 -13.74 5.12 2.20
N PHE A 28 -12.80 5.97 1.81
CA PHE A 28 -11.41 5.63 1.54
C PHE A 28 -10.61 5.40 2.83
N GLY A 29 -10.82 6.29 3.80
CA GLY A 29 -10.18 6.26 5.11
C GLY A 29 -10.85 7.23 6.07
N TYR A 30 -10.31 7.33 7.28
CA TYR A 30 -10.81 8.26 8.29
C TYR A 30 -9.67 9.10 8.83
N GLU A 31 -9.92 10.39 8.98
CA GLU A 31 -9.04 11.27 9.75
C GLU A 31 -9.43 11.26 11.22
N ALA A 32 -8.45 11.03 12.09
CA ALA A 32 -8.67 11.11 13.52
C ALA A 32 -8.41 12.53 14.03
N LEU A 33 -9.44 13.12 14.60
CA LEU A 33 -9.41 14.46 15.16
C LEU A 33 -9.52 14.37 16.69
N ALA A 34 -8.55 14.93 17.39
CA ALA A 34 -8.59 14.97 18.85
C ALA A 34 -9.68 15.93 19.36
N ARG A 35 -10.40 15.50 20.40
CA ARG A 35 -11.40 16.27 21.12
C ARG A 35 -11.21 16.09 22.62
N THR A 36 -11.60 17.10 23.37
CA THR A 36 -11.71 17.10 24.83
C THR A 36 -13.19 17.07 25.22
N GLU A 37 -13.48 16.61 26.43
CA GLU A 37 -14.83 16.80 26.96
C GLU A 37 -15.04 18.30 27.26
N PRO A 38 -16.22 18.88 26.96
CA PRO A 38 -16.44 20.32 27.07
C PRO A 38 -16.23 20.91 28.48
N ASP A 39 -16.41 20.08 29.51
CA ASP A 39 -16.18 20.41 30.92
C ASP A 39 -14.68 20.46 31.28
N VAL A 40 -13.83 19.82 30.49
CA VAL A 40 -12.36 19.85 30.64
C VAL A 40 -11.76 20.99 29.82
N PHE A 41 -12.13 21.10 28.55
CA PHE A 41 -11.71 22.17 27.66
C PHE A 41 -12.70 22.29 26.49
N SER A 42 -13.23 23.50 26.28
CA SER A 42 -14.23 23.79 25.26
C SER A 42 -13.68 24.60 24.07
N GLY A 43 -12.39 24.98 24.11
CA GLY A 43 -11.74 25.72 23.03
C GLY A 43 -11.31 24.82 21.86
N PRO A 44 -10.87 25.42 20.73
CA PRO A 44 -10.26 24.69 19.63
C PRO A 44 -9.02 23.91 20.08
N ILE A 45 -8.86 22.67 19.61
CA ILE A 45 -7.72 21.82 19.97
C ILE A 45 -6.37 22.48 19.62
N THR A 46 -6.34 23.34 18.59
CA THR A 46 -5.15 24.12 18.21
C THR A 46 -4.62 24.99 19.35
N GLN A 47 -5.49 25.56 20.19
CA GLN A 47 -5.05 26.32 21.37
C GLN A 47 -4.35 25.45 22.40
N LEU A 48 -4.76 24.17 22.52
CA LEU A 48 -4.11 23.20 23.40
C LEU A 48 -2.70 22.85 22.88
N PHE A 49 -2.55 22.67 21.57
CA PHE A 49 -1.25 22.42 20.93
C PHE A 49 -0.31 23.63 21.05
N SER A 50 -0.78 24.85 20.76
CA SER A 50 0.03 26.07 20.96
C SER A 50 0.47 26.27 22.41
N ALA A 51 -0.37 25.86 23.36
CA ALA A 51 -0.01 25.91 24.77
C ALA A 51 0.94 24.78 25.16
N ALA A 52 0.81 23.57 24.62
CA ALA A 52 1.75 22.48 24.84
C ALA A 52 3.16 22.85 24.32
N GLU A 53 3.24 23.44 23.13
CA GLU A 53 4.47 23.96 22.53
C GLU A 53 5.13 25.02 23.44
N LYS A 54 4.38 26.03 23.89
CA LYS A 54 4.90 27.07 24.79
C LYS A 54 5.42 26.55 26.14
N ASN A 55 4.98 25.35 26.54
CA ASN A 55 5.41 24.70 27.78
C ASN A 55 6.41 23.56 27.55
N GLY A 56 6.87 23.32 26.31
CA GLY A 56 7.80 22.23 25.98
C GLY A 56 7.22 20.84 26.26
N ARG A 57 5.93 20.64 25.98
CA ARG A 57 5.18 19.40 26.18
C ARG A 57 4.39 19.00 24.93
N LEU A 58 4.81 19.47 23.76
CA LEU A 58 4.14 19.20 22.50
C LEU A 58 4.13 17.70 22.19
N TRP A 59 5.26 17.03 22.42
CA TRP A 59 5.40 15.60 22.21
C TRP A 59 4.48 14.81 23.15
N GLU A 60 4.37 15.20 24.42
CA GLU A 60 3.52 14.50 25.38
C GLU A 60 2.04 14.51 24.95
N LEU A 61 1.58 15.65 24.43
CA LEU A 61 0.23 15.81 23.89
C LEU A 61 0.03 15.02 22.58
N ASP A 62 0.96 15.16 21.63
CA ASP A 62 0.92 14.46 20.34
C ASP A 62 0.93 12.93 20.54
N LYS A 63 1.83 12.43 21.40
CA LYS A 63 1.90 11.03 21.81
C LYS A 63 0.58 10.52 22.37
N LEU A 64 -0.10 11.30 23.19
CA LEU A 64 -1.41 10.95 23.76
C LEU A 64 -2.48 10.89 22.66
N CYS A 65 -2.48 11.85 21.73
CA CYS A 65 -3.39 11.87 20.57
C CYS A 65 -3.20 10.62 19.69
N ARG A 66 -1.97 10.36 19.23
CA ARG A 66 -1.62 9.21 18.38
C ARG A 66 -2.01 7.89 19.03
N LYS A 67 -1.64 7.70 20.31
CA LYS A 67 -1.97 6.48 21.06
C LYS A 67 -3.47 6.25 21.15
N THR A 68 -4.22 7.30 21.46
CA THR A 68 -5.68 7.20 21.68
C THR A 68 -6.40 6.96 20.36
N ALA A 69 -5.99 7.64 19.28
CA ALA A 69 -6.54 7.44 17.94
C ALA A 69 -6.33 6.01 17.44
N ILE A 70 -5.09 5.51 17.45
CA ILE A 70 -4.74 4.17 16.98
C ILE A 70 -5.47 3.09 17.79
N LYS A 71 -5.41 3.18 19.13
CA LYS A 71 -6.07 2.21 20.03
C LYS A 71 -7.58 2.16 19.77
N THR A 72 -8.22 3.33 19.71
CA THR A 72 -9.68 3.41 19.55
C THR A 72 -10.08 2.91 18.18
N ALA A 73 -9.36 3.30 17.13
CA ALA A 73 -9.65 2.87 15.77
C ALA A 73 -9.58 1.34 15.63
N ARG A 74 -8.57 0.69 16.22
CA ARG A 74 -8.46 -0.77 16.19
C ARG A 74 -9.54 -1.46 17.03
N ALA A 75 -9.81 -0.97 18.24
CA ALA A 75 -10.84 -1.52 19.10
C ALA A 75 -12.23 -1.49 18.42
N MET A 76 -12.45 -0.52 17.54
CA MET A 76 -13.67 -0.39 16.73
C MET A 76 -13.64 -1.19 15.42
N GLY A 77 -12.58 -1.96 15.17
CA GLY A 77 -12.48 -2.85 14.00
C GLY A 77 -12.20 -2.14 12.68
N LEU A 78 -11.46 -1.01 12.69
CA LEU A 78 -11.08 -0.31 11.46
C LEU A 78 -10.36 -1.26 10.47
N LYS A 79 -10.77 -1.20 9.19
CA LYS A 79 -10.20 -1.95 8.05
C LYS A 79 -9.84 -1.04 6.87
N ARG A 80 -9.83 0.27 7.08
CA ARG A 80 -9.54 1.31 6.08
C ARG A 80 -8.38 2.15 6.59
N ARG A 81 -7.84 3.02 5.73
CA ARG A 81 -6.74 3.91 6.08
C ARG A 81 -7.10 4.85 7.23
N LEU A 82 -6.11 5.15 8.06
CA LEU A 82 -6.21 6.11 9.15
C LEU A 82 -5.30 7.29 8.84
N PHE A 83 -5.84 8.50 8.86
CA PHE A 83 -5.08 9.72 8.72
C PHE A 83 -4.83 10.33 10.11
N LEU A 84 -3.57 10.66 10.41
CA LEU A 84 -3.15 11.28 11.67
C LEU A 84 -2.32 12.52 11.40
N ASN A 85 -2.70 13.62 12.03
CA ASN A 85 -1.91 14.84 12.08
C ASN A 85 -0.62 14.64 12.88
N ILE A 86 0.49 15.16 12.38
CA ILE A 86 1.78 15.16 13.05
C ILE A 86 2.42 16.55 13.03
N SER A 87 2.96 16.96 14.18
CA SER A 87 3.76 18.19 14.31
C SER A 87 5.25 17.83 14.23
N PRO A 88 5.98 18.22 13.17
CA PRO A 88 7.42 17.96 13.03
C PRO A 88 8.25 18.43 14.22
N GLU A 89 7.83 19.51 14.87
CA GLU A 89 8.46 20.12 16.04
C GLU A 89 8.53 19.14 17.23
N SER A 90 7.59 18.20 17.33
CA SER A 90 7.58 17.17 18.37
C SER A 90 8.80 16.25 18.32
N MET A 91 9.47 16.13 17.16
CA MET A 91 10.67 15.28 17.00
C MET A 91 11.90 15.84 17.73
N TYR A 92 11.85 17.10 18.16
CA TYR A 92 12.98 17.82 18.76
C TYR A 92 12.83 18.03 20.25
N GLU A 93 11.71 17.62 20.85
CA GLU A 93 11.57 17.62 22.30
C GLU A 93 12.44 16.53 22.92
N HIS A 94 13.02 16.85 24.09
CA HIS A 94 14.02 16.01 24.76
C HIS A 94 13.51 14.59 25.08
N ASP A 95 12.20 14.42 25.27
CA ASP A 95 11.56 13.16 25.59
C ASP A 95 10.90 12.46 24.38
N PHE A 96 11.19 12.92 23.15
CA PHE A 96 10.76 12.28 21.91
C PHE A 96 11.19 10.81 21.89
N GLN A 97 10.26 9.93 21.54
CA GLN A 97 10.54 8.49 21.50
C GLN A 97 10.48 7.99 20.06
N GLU A 98 11.66 7.78 19.48
CA GLU A 98 11.78 7.23 18.13
C GLU A 98 10.98 5.93 17.97
N GLY A 99 10.31 5.79 16.83
CA GLY A 99 9.51 4.60 16.51
C GLY A 99 8.28 4.38 17.41
N PHE A 100 7.87 5.37 18.22
CA PHE A 100 6.69 5.23 19.09
C PHE A 100 5.43 4.85 18.33
N THR A 101 5.11 5.58 17.25
CA THR A 101 3.94 5.29 16.39
C THR A 101 4.01 3.86 15.86
N ARG A 102 5.21 3.42 15.41
CA ARG A 102 5.43 2.08 14.86
C ARG A 102 5.14 1.00 15.88
N ARG A 103 5.62 1.18 17.11
CA ARG A 103 5.33 0.28 18.24
C ARG A 103 3.84 0.26 18.57
N GLN A 104 3.14 1.39 18.49
CA GLN A 104 1.68 1.41 18.68
C GLN A 104 0.97 0.63 17.57
N LEU A 105 1.32 0.83 16.30
CA LEU A 105 0.70 0.08 15.19
C LEU A 105 0.96 -1.42 15.29
N ALA A 106 2.20 -1.81 15.57
CA ALA A 106 2.60 -3.20 15.76
C ALA A 106 1.76 -3.87 16.86
N LYS A 107 1.63 -3.22 18.03
CA LYS A 107 0.79 -3.68 19.14
C LYS A 107 -0.67 -3.98 18.75
N TYR A 108 -1.20 -3.29 17.73
CA TYR A 108 -2.59 -3.43 17.30
C TYR A 108 -2.74 -4.18 15.96
N GLY A 109 -1.65 -4.68 15.39
CA GLY A 109 -1.64 -5.41 14.11
C GLY A 109 -2.10 -4.55 12.92
N ILE A 110 -1.70 -3.27 12.90
CA ILE A 110 -2.00 -2.35 11.79
C ILE A 110 -0.75 -2.21 10.92
N ASP A 111 -0.89 -2.40 9.62
CA ASP A 111 0.17 -2.17 8.64
C ASP A 111 0.54 -0.66 8.61
N PRO A 112 1.82 -0.28 8.77
CA PRO A 112 2.27 1.10 8.58
C PRO A 112 1.81 1.75 7.28
N ALA A 113 1.66 0.99 6.19
CA ALA A 113 1.22 1.50 4.89
C ALA A 113 -0.26 1.94 4.86
N GLU A 114 -1.05 1.54 5.87
CA GLU A 114 -2.44 1.95 6.08
C GLU A 114 -2.56 3.21 6.95
N LEU A 115 -1.44 3.71 7.49
CA LEU A 115 -1.37 4.98 8.21
C LEU A 115 -0.86 6.10 7.28
N VAL A 116 -1.65 7.16 7.16
CA VAL A 116 -1.26 8.39 6.45
C VAL A 116 -0.95 9.45 7.51
N LEU A 117 0.27 9.99 7.47
CA LEU A 117 0.67 11.07 8.37
C LEU A 117 0.54 12.41 7.65
N GLU A 118 -0.23 13.31 8.23
CA GLU A 118 -0.48 14.65 7.71
C GLU A 118 0.52 15.61 8.36
N ILE A 119 1.40 16.20 7.54
CA ILE A 119 2.43 17.13 8.02
C ILE A 119 1.85 18.54 8.02
N THR A 120 1.47 19.01 9.20
CA THR A 120 0.99 20.37 9.48
C THR A 120 2.14 21.28 9.89
N GLU A 121 2.06 22.58 9.57
CA GLU A 121 2.98 23.59 10.10
C GLU A 121 2.38 24.28 11.35
N HIS A 122 3.14 24.31 12.45
CA HIS A 122 2.84 25.15 13.60
C HIS A 122 4.10 25.90 14.03
N SER A 123 4.51 26.92 13.25
CA SER A 123 4.97 28.24 13.75
C SER A 123 5.78 29.02 12.71
N GLU A 124 5.55 30.34 12.67
CA GLU A 124 6.31 31.33 11.89
C GLU A 124 7.69 31.66 12.49
N ASN A 125 8.17 30.89 13.48
CA ASN A 125 9.44 31.14 14.15
C ASN A 125 10.57 30.27 13.58
N THR A 126 11.06 30.67 12.41
CA THR A 126 12.34 30.23 11.87
C THR A 126 13.48 30.68 12.79
N THR A 127 13.88 29.79 13.69
CA THR A 127 15.23 29.84 14.29
C THR A 127 16.09 28.76 13.62
N ASP A 128 17.41 28.94 13.60
CA ASP A 128 18.41 28.07 12.93
C ASP A 128 18.47 26.60 13.42
N LYS A 129 17.44 26.12 14.14
CA LYS A 129 17.34 24.77 14.72
C LYS A 129 16.06 24.01 14.34
N THR A 130 15.26 24.50 13.39
CA THR A 130 14.07 23.76 12.94
C THR A 130 14.48 22.64 11.95
N PRO A 131 13.96 21.40 12.09
CA PRO A 131 14.05 20.36 11.06
C PRO A 131 13.68 20.91 9.69
N SER A 132 14.31 20.41 8.63
CA SER A 132 13.63 20.51 7.34
C SER A 132 12.39 19.60 7.39
N LEU A 133 11.22 20.09 6.96
CA LEU A 133 10.00 19.29 6.85
C LEU A 133 10.23 17.96 6.10
N LYS A 134 11.22 17.98 5.19
CA LYS A 134 11.70 16.83 4.45
C LYS A 134 12.32 15.75 5.33
N ASP A 135 13.13 16.12 6.33
CA ASP A 135 13.74 15.14 7.24
C ASP A 135 12.68 14.40 8.05
N ALA A 136 11.65 15.12 8.52
CA ALA A 136 10.52 14.51 9.21
C ALA A 136 9.75 13.56 8.27
N ALA A 137 9.43 14.00 7.05
CA ALA A 137 8.76 13.17 6.07
C ALA A 137 9.57 11.90 5.72
N ASP A 138 10.88 12.04 5.50
CA ASP A 138 11.77 10.93 5.18
C ASP A 138 11.92 9.95 6.37
N TYR A 139 12.04 10.48 7.59
CA TYR A 139 12.06 9.66 8.82
C TYR A 139 10.82 8.78 8.97
N TYR A 140 9.64 9.35 8.68
CA TYR A 140 8.38 8.61 8.76
C TYR A 140 8.20 7.68 7.55
N ARG A 141 8.57 8.10 6.34
CA ARG A 141 8.51 7.25 5.14
C ARG A 141 9.39 6.01 5.25
N GLN A 142 10.58 6.13 5.84
CA GLN A 142 11.47 4.99 6.12
C GLN A 142 10.86 3.95 7.09
N GLN A 143 9.83 4.33 7.85
CA GLN A 143 9.07 3.42 8.71
C GLN A 143 7.84 2.79 8.02
N GLY A 144 7.62 3.11 6.74
CA GLY A 144 6.55 2.54 5.92
C GLY A 144 5.24 3.35 5.89
N TYR A 145 5.21 4.55 6.48
CA TYR A 145 4.03 5.41 6.45
C TYR A 145 3.87 6.14 5.11
N ARG A 146 2.63 6.49 4.76
CA ARG A 146 2.32 7.44 3.69
C ARG A 146 2.31 8.86 4.23
N ILE A 147 2.65 9.82 3.38
CA ILE A 147 2.72 11.23 3.76
C ILE A 147 1.65 12.03 3.04
N ALA A 148 0.92 12.85 3.78
CA ALA A 148 0.01 13.86 3.25
C ALA A 148 0.51 15.26 3.58
N VAL A 149 0.27 16.18 2.66
CA VAL A 149 0.50 17.62 2.85
C VAL A 149 -0.85 18.29 3.02
N ASP A 150 -1.04 18.94 4.17
CA ASP A 150 -2.28 19.63 4.51
C ASP A 150 -2.23 21.13 4.17
N ASP A 151 -3.41 21.74 4.07
CA ASP A 151 -3.64 23.19 3.84
C ASP A 151 -3.00 23.75 2.55
N VAL A 152 -2.98 22.98 1.45
CA VAL A 152 -2.46 23.49 0.18
C VAL A 152 -3.42 24.53 -0.39
N GLY A 153 -3.06 25.81 -0.28
CA GLY A 153 -3.85 26.93 -0.79
C GLY A 153 -3.93 28.18 0.08
N SER A 154 -3.69 28.03 1.38
CA SER A 154 -3.86 29.10 2.38
C SER A 154 -2.63 30.02 2.53
N ALA A 155 -1.44 29.60 2.05
CA ALA A 155 -0.18 30.35 2.13
C ALA A 155 0.74 30.15 0.90
N TYR A 156 1.71 31.06 0.71
CA TYR A 156 2.70 31.06 -0.40
C TYR A 156 3.60 29.79 -0.45
N SER A 157 3.63 29.00 0.63
CA SER A 157 4.52 27.84 0.83
C SER A 157 3.94 26.49 0.41
N GLY A 158 2.63 26.38 0.14
CA GLY A 158 1.95 25.09 -0.06
C GLY A 158 2.49 24.25 -1.24
N LEU A 159 2.69 24.87 -2.41
CA LEU A 159 3.26 24.18 -3.59
C LEU A 159 4.74 23.86 -3.41
N GLN A 160 5.50 24.73 -2.71
CA GLN A 160 6.90 24.46 -2.41
C GLN A 160 7.04 23.23 -1.50
N ARG A 161 6.14 23.06 -0.51
CA ARG A 161 6.04 21.86 0.33
C ARG A 161 5.74 20.61 -0.49
N VAL A 162 4.76 20.68 -1.40
CA VAL A 162 4.43 19.56 -2.29
C VAL A 162 5.66 19.10 -3.07
N CYS A 163 6.41 20.04 -3.67
CA CYS A 163 7.63 19.72 -4.40
C CYS A 163 8.75 19.17 -3.50
N ALA A 164 8.92 19.70 -2.29
CA ALA A 164 9.98 19.30 -1.37
C ALA A 164 9.74 17.92 -0.74
N LEU A 165 8.47 17.58 -0.47
CA LEU A 165 8.09 16.40 0.30
C LEU A 165 7.73 15.19 -0.57
N ASN A 166 7.34 15.41 -1.83
CA ASN A 166 6.83 14.36 -2.73
C ASN A 166 5.77 13.46 -2.04
N PRO A 167 4.60 14.02 -1.66
CA PRO A 167 3.64 13.32 -0.83
C PRO A 167 2.76 12.33 -1.60
N ASP A 168 2.22 11.35 -0.88
CA ASP A 168 1.22 10.41 -1.37
C ASP A 168 -0.17 11.06 -1.50
N PHE A 169 -0.47 12.06 -0.66
CA PHE A 169 -1.72 12.81 -0.68
C PHE A 169 -1.50 14.32 -0.55
N ILE A 170 -2.36 15.08 -1.21
CA ILE A 170 -2.40 16.54 -1.15
C ILE A 170 -3.82 16.91 -0.73
N LYS A 171 -3.95 17.62 0.40
CA LYS A 171 -5.24 18.13 0.89
C LYS A 171 -5.35 19.62 0.55
N ILE A 172 -6.45 19.99 -0.10
CA ILE A 172 -6.76 21.37 -0.53
C ILE A 172 -7.53 22.05 0.59
N ASP A 173 -7.03 23.20 1.03
CA ASP A 173 -7.69 24.02 2.06
C ASP A 173 -9.11 24.45 1.65
N MET A 174 -9.99 24.50 2.65
CA MET A 174 -11.38 24.92 2.52
C MET A 174 -11.51 26.33 1.92
N GLY A 175 -10.54 27.22 2.09
CA GLY A 175 -10.53 28.55 1.49
C GLY A 175 -10.54 28.55 -0.04
N ILE A 176 -10.00 27.51 -0.68
CA ILE A 176 -10.10 27.30 -2.14
C ILE A 176 -11.44 26.65 -2.52
N ILE A 177 -11.95 25.75 -1.68
CA ILE A 177 -13.16 24.97 -1.98
C ILE A 177 -14.44 25.78 -1.80
N ARG A 178 -14.49 26.66 -0.79
CA ARG A 178 -15.70 27.39 -0.41
C ARG A 178 -16.20 28.26 -1.57
N GLY A 179 -17.40 27.99 -2.07
CA GLY A 179 -18.00 28.75 -3.18
C GLY A 179 -17.32 28.55 -4.54
N ILE A 180 -16.59 27.46 -4.73
CA ILE A 180 -15.86 27.15 -5.97
C ILE A 180 -16.76 27.09 -7.21
N GLU A 181 -18.05 26.78 -7.06
CA GLU A 181 -19.00 26.69 -8.17
C GLU A 181 -19.22 28.02 -8.89
N LYS A 182 -18.80 29.15 -8.30
CA LYS A 182 -18.96 30.51 -8.85
C LYS A 182 -17.65 31.18 -9.24
N ASP A 183 -16.51 30.57 -8.94
CA ASP A 183 -15.21 31.20 -9.07
C ASP A 183 -14.32 30.44 -10.07
N GLN A 184 -14.22 31.01 -11.28
CA GLN A 184 -13.44 30.42 -12.37
C GLN A 184 -11.94 30.31 -12.05
N VAL A 185 -11.40 31.19 -11.20
CA VAL A 185 -9.98 31.16 -10.83
C VAL A 185 -9.73 29.98 -9.90
N ARG A 186 -10.60 29.77 -8.90
CA ARG A 186 -10.54 28.60 -8.01
C ARG A 186 -10.74 27.29 -8.78
N GLN A 187 -11.69 27.26 -9.71
CA GLN A 187 -11.90 26.11 -10.59
C GLN A 187 -10.64 25.77 -11.41
N ALA A 188 -10.03 26.77 -12.05
CA ALA A 188 -8.80 26.58 -12.84
C ALA A 188 -7.62 26.11 -11.96
N MET A 189 -7.50 26.64 -10.74
CA MET A 189 -6.48 26.22 -9.78
C MET A 189 -6.67 24.75 -9.37
N VAL A 190 -7.87 24.37 -8.94
CA VAL A 190 -8.18 22.98 -8.56
C VAL A 190 -7.97 22.04 -9.75
N LYS A 191 -8.39 22.42 -10.96
CA LYS A 191 -8.14 21.62 -12.18
C LYS A 191 -6.65 21.42 -12.47
N SER A 192 -5.85 22.45 -12.22
CA SER A 192 -4.39 22.36 -12.37
C SER A 192 -3.79 21.39 -11.33
N LEU A 193 -4.28 21.43 -10.09
CA LEU A 193 -3.89 20.48 -9.04
C LEU A 193 -4.31 19.05 -9.36
N VAL A 194 -5.52 18.83 -9.91
CA VAL A 194 -5.98 17.51 -10.38
C VAL A 194 -5.03 16.97 -11.45
N THR A 195 -4.63 17.83 -12.41
CA THR A 195 -3.71 17.46 -13.49
C THR A 195 -2.32 17.13 -12.95
N PHE A 196 -1.83 17.94 -12.01
CA PHE A 196 -0.56 17.71 -11.33
C PHE A 196 -0.56 16.37 -10.59
N CYS A 197 -1.58 16.11 -9.77
CA CYS A 197 -1.73 14.88 -8.99
C CYS A 197 -1.84 13.64 -9.88
N SER A 198 -2.54 13.75 -11.01
CA SER A 198 -2.63 12.67 -11.99
C SER A 198 -1.27 12.32 -12.61
N SER A 199 -0.41 13.33 -12.80
CA SER A 199 0.93 13.15 -13.36
C SER A 199 1.95 12.67 -12.31
N SER A 200 1.84 13.13 -11.07
CA SER A 200 2.76 12.77 -9.97
C SER A 200 2.39 11.47 -9.25
N GLY A 201 1.15 10.99 -9.41
CA GLY A 201 0.62 9.83 -8.70
C GLY A 201 0.09 10.12 -7.30
N ALA A 202 0.08 11.39 -6.85
CA ALA A 202 -0.48 11.79 -5.57
C ALA A 202 -2.02 11.78 -5.58
N GLY A 203 -2.64 11.44 -4.46
CA GLY A 203 -4.09 11.54 -4.27
C GLY A 203 -4.51 12.94 -3.84
N LEU A 204 -5.45 13.56 -4.58
CA LEU A 204 -5.97 14.89 -4.23
C LEU A 204 -7.24 14.78 -3.38
N VAL A 205 -7.23 15.43 -2.21
CA VAL A 205 -8.34 15.49 -1.26
C VAL A 205 -8.85 16.94 -1.18
N ALA A 206 -10.13 17.18 -1.43
CA ALA A 206 -10.75 18.48 -1.21
C ALA A 206 -11.40 18.54 0.19
N GLU A 207 -11.02 19.52 1.00
CA GLU A 207 -11.54 19.68 2.35
C GLU A 207 -12.66 20.71 2.47
N GLY A 208 -13.44 20.59 3.54
CA GLY A 208 -14.48 21.56 3.87
C GLY A 208 -15.66 21.60 2.90
N ILE A 209 -15.99 20.47 2.26
CA ILE A 209 -17.19 20.36 1.41
C ILE A 209 -18.44 20.48 2.29
N GLU A 210 -19.15 21.60 2.20
CA GLU A 210 -20.34 21.88 3.04
C GLU A 210 -21.63 21.93 2.24
N THR A 211 -21.53 22.11 0.93
CA THR A 211 -22.71 22.21 0.07
C THR A 211 -22.69 21.20 -1.07
N ALA A 212 -23.91 20.86 -1.47
CA ALA A 212 -24.24 20.17 -2.70
C ALA A 212 -23.53 20.73 -3.95
N ALA A 213 -23.50 22.05 -4.09
CA ALA A 213 -22.96 22.71 -5.28
C ALA A 213 -21.44 22.61 -5.36
N GLU A 214 -20.75 22.71 -4.21
CA GLU A 214 -19.30 22.49 -4.13
C GLU A 214 -18.95 21.05 -4.50
N LEU A 215 -19.70 20.06 -3.99
CA LEU A 215 -19.49 18.66 -4.35
C LEU A 215 -19.65 18.43 -5.87
N ASP A 216 -20.72 18.97 -6.47
CA ASP A 216 -20.98 18.84 -7.90
C ASP A 216 -19.85 19.45 -8.75
N GLU A 217 -19.35 20.63 -8.35
CA GLU A 217 -18.23 21.28 -9.03
C GLU A 217 -16.95 20.43 -8.92
N LEU A 218 -16.61 19.94 -7.73
CA LEU A 218 -15.42 19.10 -7.51
C LEU A 218 -15.46 17.78 -8.29
N LEU A 219 -16.64 17.17 -8.41
CA LEU A 219 -16.88 16.01 -9.26
C LEU A 219 -16.60 16.34 -10.73
N SER A 220 -17.04 17.51 -11.20
CA SER A 220 -16.83 17.98 -12.57
C SER A 220 -15.35 18.24 -12.88
N LEU A 221 -14.61 18.78 -11.91
CA LEU A 221 -13.18 19.07 -12.01
C LEU A 221 -12.30 17.81 -11.91
N GLY A 222 -12.86 16.68 -11.46
CA GLY A 222 -12.18 15.39 -11.39
C GLY A 222 -11.36 15.19 -10.12
N VAL A 223 -11.76 15.81 -9.01
CA VAL A 223 -11.13 15.58 -7.70
C VAL A 223 -11.38 14.13 -7.25
N MET A 224 -10.35 13.48 -6.69
CA MET A 224 -10.37 12.06 -6.37
C MET A 224 -11.07 11.76 -5.03
N TYR A 225 -10.75 12.55 -4.02
CA TYR A 225 -11.26 12.36 -2.66
C TYR A 225 -11.82 13.66 -2.10
N GLY A 226 -12.80 13.54 -1.21
CA GLY A 226 -13.42 14.68 -0.55
C GLY A 226 -13.64 14.41 0.93
N GLN A 227 -13.58 15.49 1.72
CA GLN A 227 -13.91 15.49 3.13
C GLN A 227 -14.70 16.77 3.45
N GLY A 228 -15.72 16.67 4.30
CA GLY A 228 -16.54 17.81 4.69
C GLY A 228 -17.88 17.40 5.26
N PHE A 229 -18.59 18.35 5.89
CA PHE A 229 -19.83 18.08 6.60
C PHE A 229 -20.98 17.61 5.70
N PHE A 230 -20.97 18.01 4.43
CA PHE A 230 -21.94 17.52 3.45
C PHE A 230 -21.76 16.02 3.19
N LEU A 231 -20.51 15.55 3.17
CA LEU A 231 -20.17 14.14 2.99
C LEU A 231 -20.41 13.33 4.26
N ALA A 232 -19.88 13.78 5.40
CA ALA A 232 -20.11 13.22 6.72
C ALA A 232 -19.48 14.09 7.82
N TYR A 233 -20.15 14.17 8.97
CA TYR A 233 -19.59 14.81 10.17
C TYR A 233 -18.58 13.91 10.89
N PRO A 234 -17.57 14.50 11.58
CA PRO A 234 -16.75 13.77 12.54
C PRO A 234 -17.61 13.13 13.63
N ALA A 235 -17.37 11.87 13.94
CA ALA A 235 -18.12 11.15 14.97
C ALA A 235 -17.23 10.23 15.81
N ARG A 236 -17.69 9.86 17.01
CA ARG A 236 -17.00 8.82 17.82
C ARG A 236 -17.08 7.42 17.21
N THR A 237 -17.83 7.25 16.13
CA THR A 237 -17.98 5.99 15.39
C THR A 237 -17.65 6.18 13.92
N PHE A 238 -17.30 5.09 13.24
CA PHE A 238 -17.05 5.10 11.80
C PHE A 238 -18.36 5.29 11.04
N THR A 239 -18.60 6.53 10.60
CA THR A 239 -19.76 6.90 9.81
C THR A 239 -19.50 6.66 8.33
N LYS A 240 -20.56 6.33 7.60
CA LYS A 240 -20.52 6.26 6.13
C LYS A 240 -20.81 7.65 5.55
N THR A 241 -20.49 7.82 4.27
CA THR A 241 -20.97 8.94 3.46
C THR A 241 -22.49 9.08 3.58
N THR A 242 -22.99 10.32 3.69
CA THR A 242 -24.43 10.60 3.72
C THR A 242 -25.11 10.06 2.47
N SER A 243 -26.36 9.60 2.60
CA SER A 243 -27.11 9.06 1.46
C SER A 243 -27.26 10.07 0.33
N GLU A 244 -27.42 11.36 0.65
CA GLU A 244 -27.50 12.43 -0.35
C GLU A 244 -26.20 12.52 -1.16
N SER A 245 -25.06 12.64 -0.48
CA SER A 245 -23.74 12.69 -1.13
C SER A 245 -23.47 11.44 -1.97
N TYR A 246 -23.77 10.26 -1.44
CA TYR A 246 -23.58 8.99 -2.15
C TYR A 246 -24.39 8.93 -3.45
N VAL A 247 -25.68 9.25 -3.39
CA VAL A 247 -26.56 9.27 -4.56
C VAL A 247 -26.05 10.26 -5.61
N ARG A 248 -25.57 11.42 -5.18
CA ARG A 248 -25.07 12.47 -6.07
C ARG A 248 -23.81 12.04 -6.81
N ILE A 249 -22.83 11.47 -6.09
CA ILE A 249 -21.60 10.90 -6.66
C ILE A 249 -21.92 9.81 -7.69
N MET A 250 -22.78 8.86 -7.32
CA MET A 250 -23.17 7.76 -8.21
C MET A 250 -23.95 8.25 -9.44
N SER A 251 -24.82 9.25 -9.27
CA SER A 251 -25.59 9.84 -10.37
C SER A 251 -24.67 10.58 -11.35
N PHE A 252 -23.71 11.35 -10.85
CA PHE A 252 -22.72 12.02 -11.68
C PHE A 252 -21.91 11.02 -12.51
N ARG A 253 -21.44 9.93 -11.88
CA ARG A 253 -20.72 8.85 -12.58
C ARG A 253 -21.59 8.18 -13.65
N HIS A 254 -22.83 7.83 -13.31
CA HIS A 254 -23.76 7.22 -14.27
C HIS A 254 -24.00 8.13 -15.47
N ASN A 255 -24.24 9.43 -15.24
CA ASN A 255 -24.45 10.41 -16.30
C ASN A 255 -23.19 10.58 -17.17
N LYS A 256 -22.00 10.64 -16.57
CA LYS A 256 -20.72 10.71 -17.29
C LYS A 256 -20.49 9.47 -18.16
N GLN A 257 -20.85 8.28 -17.66
CA GLN A 257 -20.75 7.03 -18.40
C GLN A 257 -21.77 6.95 -19.54
N VAL A 258 -23.03 7.33 -19.31
CA VAL A 258 -24.07 7.42 -20.34
C VAL A 258 -23.67 8.42 -21.43
N LEU A 259 -23.10 9.57 -21.08
CA LEU A 259 -22.59 10.55 -22.04
C LEU A 259 -21.40 10.01 -22.86
N ALA A 260 -20.47 9.29 -22.21
CA ALA A 260 -19.35 8.64 -22.90
C ALA A 260 -19.83 7.53 -23.85
N ASP A 261 -20.77 6.69 -23.41
CA ASP A 261 -21.38 5.63 -24.20
C ASP A 261 -22.23 6.21 -25.35
N THR A 262 -22.93 7.32 -25.12
CA THR A 262 -23.71 8.03 -26.14
C THR A 262 -22.80 8.71 -27.15
N ALA A 263 -21.67 9.30 -26.73
CA ALA A 263 -20.65 9.84 -27.63
C ALA A 263 -20.03 8.72 -28.49
N ALA A 264 -19.67 7.58 -27.89
CA ALA A 264 -19.17 6.41 -28.60
C ALA A 264 -20.21 5.79 -29.55
N THR A 265 -21.51 5.86 -29.20
CA THR A 265 -22.61 5.36 -30.04
C THR A 265 -22.97 6.33 -31.17
N HIS A 266 -22.84 7.65 -30.96
CA HIS A 266 -22.96 8.67 -32.00
C HIS A 266 -21.78 8.64 -32.97
N GLU A 267 -20.56 8.33 -32.52
CA GLU A 267 -19.41 8.06 -33.39
C GLU A 267 -19.60 6.78 -34.22
N LYS A 268 -20.25 5.75 -33.67
CA LYS A 268 -20.61 4.51 -34.41
C LYS A 268 -21.78 4.69 -35.39
N LYS A 269 -22.78 5.53 -35.08
CA LYS A 269 -23.94 5.80 -35.96
C LYS A 269 -23.67 6.80 -37.09
N LYS A 270 -22.56 7.55 -37.06
CA LYS A 270 -22.14 8.46 -38.15
C LYS A 270 -21.38 7.78 -39.30
N LYS A 271 -21.13 6.47 -39.24
CA LYS A 271 -20.52 5.71 -40.35
C LYS A 271 -21.59 4.87 -41.07
N ASN A 272 -22.32 5.50 -41.99
CA ASN A 272 -23.02 4.81 -43.07
C ASN A 272 -22.21 5.05 -44.39
N PRO A 273 -21.99 4.06 -45.27
CA PRO A 273 -20.82 4.04 -46.16
C PRO A 273 -20.85 4.93 -47.42
N ASP A 274 -21.96 5.61 -47.76
CA ASP A 274 -22.14 6.10 -49.14
C ASP A 274 -22.21 7.63 -49.37
N GLU A 275 -22.01 8.48 -48.36
CA GLU A 275 -22.07 9.94 -48.56
C GLU A 275 -20.89 10.70 -47.94
N ILE A 276 -19.66 10.45 -48.40
CA ILE A 276 -18.55 11.42 -48.20
C ILE A 276 -17.72 11.56 -49.49
N LYS A 277 -18.27 12.29 -50.46
CA LYS A 277 -17.50 13.03 -51.47
C LYS A 277 -17.96 14.48 -51.47
N LYS A 278 -17.31 15.31 -50.62
CA LYS A 278 -16.91 16.72 -50.86
C LYS A 278 -16.54 17.43 -49.54
N GLN A 279 -15.23 17.38 -49.22
CA GLN A 279 -14.39 18.34 -48.47
C GLN A 279 -14.73 18.74 -47.01
N PRO A 280 -13.75 19.23 -46.21
CA PRO A 280 -12.28 19.13 -46.30
C PRO A 280 -11.67 18.37 -45.10
N GLU A 281 -10.56 17.69 -45.36
CA GLU A 281 -9.78 16.89 -44.42
C GLU A 281 -9.23 17.76 -43.26
N SER A 282 -9.71 17.53 -42.02
CA SER A 282 -8.88 17.79 -40.85
C SER A 282 -7.87 16.66 -40.75
N ARG A 283 -6.62 16.98 -41.02
CA ARG A 283 -5.45 16.08 -40.95
C ARG A 283 -5.45 15.24 -39.67
N THR A 284 -5.88 13.99 -39.78
CA THR A 284 -5.32 12.91 -38.97
C THR A 284 -3.90 12.69 -39.47
N VAL A 285 -2.91 13.17 -38.73
CA VAL A 285 -1.52 12.78 -38.96
C VAL A 285 -1.36 11.40 -38.35
N ASN A 286 -1.02 10.42 -39.20
CA ASN A 286 -0.59 9.09 -38.81
C ASN A 286 0.61 9.22 -37.86
N ALA A 287 0.46 8.81 -36.59
CA ALA A 287 1.54 8.78 -35.62
C ALA A 287 2.40 7.51 -35.77
N GLU A 288 2.91 7.29 -36.98
CA GLU A 288 4.08 6.43 -37.24
C GLU A 288 5.24 7.23 -37.84
N GLY A 289 5.13 8.56 -37.92
CA GLY A 289 6.22 9.48 -38.25
C GLY A 289 6.48 10.41 -37.07
N GLY A 290 7.76 10.54 -36.67
CA GLY A 290 8.19 11.51 -35.66
C GLY A 290 7.61 12.90 -35.93
N HIS A 291 7.37 13.67 -34.87
CA HIS A 291 6.85 15.04 -35.02
C HIS A 291 7.69 15.81 -36.05
N ALA A 292 7.03 16.55 -36.93
CA ALA A 292 7.72 17.38 -37.91
C ALA A 292 8.37 18.58 -37.20
N VAL A 293 9.60 18.91 -37.57
CA VAL A 293 10.39 19.99 -36.94
C VAL A 293 9.71 21.35 -37.06
N SER A 294 8.89 21.57 -38.10
CA SER A 294 8.06 22.77 -38.26
C SER A 294 7.10 23.01 -37.10
N ALA A 295 6.65 21.98 -36.38
CA ALA A 295 5.80 22.13 -35.21
C ALA A 295 6.53 22.72 -33.99
N LEU A 296 7.87 22.63 -33.97
CA LEU A 296 8.72 23.19 -32.91
C LEU A 296 9.37 24.53 -33.31
N ALA A 297 9.18 24.96 -34.57
CA ALA A 297 9.80 26.17 -35.09
C ALA A 297 9.13 27.42 -34.49
N ALA A 298 9.91 28.24 -33.81
CA ALA A 298 9.52 29.57 -33.37
C ALA A 298 9.91 30.62 -34.42
N GLN A 299 9.18 31.73 -34.47
CA GLN A 299 9.51 32.83 -35.37
C GLN A 299 10.78 33.54 -34.88
N GLY A 300 11.88 33.43 -35.63
CA GLY A 300 13.12 34.15 -35.35
C GLY A 300 13.13 35.55 -35.96
N ILE A 301 14.12 36.35 -35.57
CA ILE A 301 14.28 37.70 -36.12
C ILE A 301 14.98 37.61 -37.48
N THR A 302 14.38 38.23 -38.49
CA THR A 302 14.90 38.25 -39.87
C THR A 302 15.31 39.65 -40.31
N GLN A 303 16.40 39.77 -41.07
CA GLN A 303 16.85 41.03 -41.67
C GLN A 303 17.20 40.87 -43.14
N PHE A 304 17.18 41.98 -43.89
CA PHE A 304 17.57 42.00 -45.30
C PHE A 304 19.10 42.10 -45.47
N PRO A 305 19.68 41.59 -46.56
CA PRO A 305 21.13 41.61 -46.80
C PRO A 305 21.75 43.01 -46.80
N ASP A 306 20.98 44.02 -47.20
CA ASP A 306 21.43 45.42 -47.29
C ASP A 306 21.18 46.20 -45.98
N THR A 307 20.88 45.51 -44.89
CA THR A 307 20.78 46.11 -43.55
C THR A 307 22.19 46.45 -43.04
N PRO A 308 22.45 47.68 -42.56
CA PRO A 308 23.72 48.04 -41.92
C PRO A 308 24.00 47.19 -40.66
N ALA A 309 25.27 46.84 -40.44
CA ALA A 309 25.67 46.04 -39.29
C ALA A 309 25.36 46.70 -37.94
N ILE A 310 25.41 48.03 -37.87
CA ILE A 310 25.04 48.79 -36.67
C ILE A 310 23.57 48.61 -36.28
N ASP A 311 22.66 48.46 -37.24
CA ASP A 311 21.24 48.29 -36.97
C ASP A 311 20.95 46.89 -36.41
N VAL A 312 21.70 45.87 -36.87
CA VAL A 312 21.64 44.52 -36.30
C VAL A 312 22.25 44.47 -34.90
N LEU A 313 23.31 45.26 -34.63
CA LEU A 313 23.84 45.40 -33.28
C LEU A 313 22.81 46.02 -32.32
N HIS A 314 22.14 47.11 -32.73
CA HIS A 314 21.04 47.71 -31.97
C HIS A 314 19.89 46.72 -31.74
N LEU A 315 19.58 45.90 -32.73
CA LEU A 315 18.55 44.86 -32.61
C LEU A 315 18.90 43.83 -31.53
N PHE A 316 20.15 43.36 -31.45
CA PHE A 316 20.59 42.47 -30.37
C PHE A 316 20.60 43.13 -28.99
N GLN A 317 20.78 44.45 -28.92
CA GLN A 317 20.66 45.19 -27.66
C GLN A 317 19.20 45.31 -27.21
N LEU A 318 18.27 45.50 -28.14
CA LEU A 318 16.83 45.54 -27.88
C LEU A 318 16.23 44.16 -27.58
N HIS A 319 16.86 43.09 -28.08
CA HIS A 319 16.45 41.70 -27.86
C HIS A 319 17.58 40.88 -27.25
N PRO A 320 17.82 40.99 -25.92
CA PRO A 320 18.90 40.27 -25.24
C PRO A 320 18.81 38.74 -25.33
N ASP A 321 17.62 38.18 -25.57
CA ASP A 321 17.41 36.73 -25.73
C ASP A 321 17.59 36.25 -27.18
N CYS A 322 17.80 37.17 -28.13
CA CYS A 322 18.05 36.83 -29.52
C CYS A 322 19.51 36.41 -29.71
N ALA A 323 19.73 35.11 -29.89
CA ALA A 323 21.06 34.55 -30.15
C ALA A 323 21.51 34.70 -31.62
N LEU A 324 20.55 34.79 -32.56
CA LEU A 324 20.80 34.67 -33.99
C LEU A 324 19.80 35.51 -34.80
N VAL A 325 20.30 36.29 -35.76
CA VAL A 325 19.48 36.93 -36.80
C VAL A 325 19.62 36.16 -38.10
N THR A 326 18.49 35.84 -38.74
CA THR A 326 18.47 35.17 -40.05
C THR A 326 18.40 36.19 -41.17
N VAL A 327 19.30 36.12 -42.15
CA VAL A 327 19.34 37.04 -43.28
C VAL A 327 18.53 36.45 -44.43
N VAL A 328 17.51 37.16 -44.88
CA VAL A 328 16.58 36.69 -45.93
C VAL A 328 16.43 37.68 -47.08
N ASP A 329 16.08 37.19 -48.26
CA ASP A 329 15.72 38.05 -49.40
C ASP A 329 14.23 38.47 -49.38
N ALA A 330 13.81 39.23 -50.40
CA ALA A 330 12.42 39.66 -50.56
C ALA A 330 11.41 38.50 -50.74
N LYS A 331 11.87 37.29 -51.08
CA LYS A 331 11.07 36.06 -51.20
C LYS A 331 11.18 35.18 -49.94
N LYS A 332 11.77 35.68 -48.85
CA LYS A 332 12.07 34.94 -47.60
C LYS A 332 13.05 33.78 -47.78
N LYS A 333 13.84 33.76 -48.85
CA LYS A 333 14.93 32.78 -49.01
C LYS A 333 16.07 33.13 -48.07
N VAL A 334 16.54 32.14 -47.32
CA VAL A 334 17.65 32.30 -46.36
C VAL A 334 18.96 32.45 -47.13
N LEU A 335 19.66 33.55 -46.90
CA LEU A 335 20.94 33.88 -47.53
C LEU A 335 22.13 33.67 -46.59
N GLY A 336 21.91 33.73 -45.29
CA GLY A 336 22.94 33.65 -44.27
C GLY A 336 22.38 33.84 -42.86
N THR A 337 23.26 33.74 -41.87
CA THR A 337 22.95 34.02 -40.47
C THR A 337 23.97 34.96 -39.86
N MET A 338 23.53 35.76 -38.90
CA MET A 338 24.41 36.58 -38.07
C MET A 338 24.24 36.16 -36.62
N PRO A 339 25.13 35.32 -36.05
CA PRO A 339 25.15 35.03 -34.63
C PRO A 339 25.55 36.27 -33.84
N ARG A 340 24.92 36.45 -32.66
CA ARG A 340 25.20 37.59 -31.79
C ARG A 340 26.66 37.63 -31.35
N THR A 341 27.23 36.48 -31.02
CA THR A 341 28.64 36.34 -30.59
C THR A 341 29.59 36.87 -31.64
N VAL A 342 29.43 36.42 -32.90
CA VAL A 342 30.27 36.84 -34.02
C VAL A 342 30.17 38.34 -34.29
N LEU A 343 28.97 38.91 -34.24
CA LEU A 343 28.81 40.35 -34.43
C LEU A 343 29.44 41.16 -33.28
N LEU A 344 29.26 40.72 -32.03
CA LEU A 344 29.87 41.39 -30.87
C LEU A 344 31.39 41.30 -30.90
N ASP A 345 31.96 40.17 -31.31
CA ASP A 345 33.41 39.99 -31.45
C ASP A 345 34.00 40.92 -32.53
N LEU A 346 33.32 41.04 -33.68
CA LEU A 346 33.72 41.96 -34.74
C LEU A 346 33.77 43.43 -34.25
N PHE A 347 32.75 43.85 -33.49
CA PHE A 347 32.65 45.22 -32.97
C PHE A 347 33.53 45.47 -31.74
N GLY A 348 33.82 44.44 -30.94
CA GLY A 348 34.63 44.50 -29.72
C GLY A 348 36.14 44.57 -29.96
N SER A 349 36.62 44.38 -31.20
CA SER A 349 38.03 44.54 -31.55
C SER A 349 38.49 46.01 -31.51
N GLN A 350 39.80 46.26 -31.34
CA GLN A 350 40.40 47.59 -31.09
C GLN A 350 40.00 48.70 -32.08
N TYR A 351 39.62 48.35 -33.31
CA TYR A 351 39.08 49.27 -34.34
C TYR A 351 37.78 48.76 -34.98
N GLY A 352 37.16 47.75 -34.38
CA GLY A 352 36.06 46.98 -34.97
C GLY A 352 34.82 47.80 -35.25
N TYR A 353 34.38 48.60 -34.27
CA TYR A 353 33.21 49.46 -34.42
C TYR A 353 33.31 50.39 -35.64
N SER A 354 34.43 51.11 -35.79
CA SER A 354 34.64 52.06 -36.90
C SER A 354 34.78 51.37 -38.26
N LEU A 355 35.28 50.13 -38.29
CA LEU A 355 35.53 49.39 -39.53
C LEU A 355 34.29 48.64 -40.04
N HIS A 356 33.40 48.23 -39.14
CA HIS A 356 32.28 47.34 -39.47
C HIS A 356 30.89 48.00 -39.35
N SER A 357 30.74 49.12 -38.63
CA SER A 357 29.44 49.78 -38.40
C SER A 357 28.66 50.15 -39.67
N HIS A 358 29.34 50.59 -40.72
CA HIS A 358 28.74 50.98 -42.00
C HIS A 358 28.68 49.85 -43.05
N LYS A 359 29.27 48.68 -42.76
CA LYS A 359 29.22 47.54 -43.67
C LYS A 359 27.81 46.94 -43.68
N LEU A 360 27.41 46.43 -44.84
CA LEU A 360 26.15 45.72 -44.98
C LEU A 360 26.27 44.31 -44.42
N ILE A 361 25.20 43.78 -43.83
CA ILE A 361 25.19 42.44 -43.23
C ILE A 361 25.54 41.35 -44.23
N ARG A 362 25.21 41.52 -45.52
CA ARG A 362 25.65 40.60 -46.58
C ARG A 362 27.17 40.42 -46.70
N GLU A 363 27.95 41.38 -46.24
CA GLU A 363 29.42 41.32 -46.24
C GLU A 363 29.99 40.62 -45.00
N LEU A 364 29.16 40.46 -43.96
CA LEU A 364 29.59 39.96 -42.64
C LEU A 364 28.89 38.64 -42.25
N MET A 365 27.75 38.31 -42.86
CA MET A 365 26.94 37.15 -42.51
C MET A 365 27.69 35.84 -42.75
N ILE A 366 27.39 34.85 -41.91
CA ILE A 366 27.85 33.49 -42.07
C ILE A 366 26.95 32.78 -43.08
N THR A 367 27.54 32.22 -44.11
CA THR A 367 26.83 31.44 -45.14
C THR A 367 26.84 29.93 -44.87
N ASP A 368 27.65 29.48 -43.91
CA ASP A 368 27.69 28.10 -43.42
C ASP A 368 26.79 27.93 -42.19
N PHE A 369 25.50 27.65 -42.43
CA PHE A 369 24.46 27.47 -41.43
C PHE A 369 23.65 26.20 -41.68
N LEU A 370 23.06 25.64 -40.63
CA LEU A 370 22.20 24.45 -40.73
C LEU A 370 20.76 24.88 -41.00
N ILE A 371 20.23 24.49 -42.15
CA ILE A 371 18.81 24.58 -42.50
C ILE A 371 18.21 23.18 -42.65
N ILE A 372 17.04 22.97 -42.05
CA ILE A 372 16.32 21.70 -42.06
C ILE A 372 14.93 21.92 -42.68
N ASP A 373 14.49 20.94 -43.47
CA ASP A 373 13.13 20.94 -44.02
C ASP A 373 12.11 20.83 -42.87
N GLY A 374 11.08 21.68 -42.89
CA GLY A 374 10.03 21.70 -41.88
C GLY A 374 9.26 20.38 -41.74
N ASP A 375 9.26 19.53 -42.77
CA ASP A 375 8.61 18.22 -42.74
C ASP A 375 9.54 17.09 -42.22
N ALA A 376 10.81 17.38 -41.95
CA ALA A 376 11.75 16.40 -41.40
C ALA A 376 11.37 15.99 -39.95
N PRO A 377 11.64 14.74 -39.53
CA PRO A 377 11.44 14.30 -38.15
C PRO A 377 12.36 15.04 -37.15
N VAL A 378 11.85 15.25 -35.94
CA VAL A 378 12.60 15.91 -34.85
C VAL A 378 13.89 15.16 -34.50
N GLU A 379 13.91 13.83 -34.60
CA GLU A 379 15.09 12.99 -34.35
C GLU A 379 16.21 13.25 -35.36
N GLU A 380 15.83 13.43 -36.63
CA GLU A 380 16.77 13.79 -37.69
C GLU A 380 17.35 15.18 -37.45
N ALA A 381 16.51 16.14 -37.06
CA ALA A 381 16.98 17.49 -36.72
C ALA A 381 17.88 17.52 -35.50
N ALA A 382 17.55 16.77 -34.44
CA ALA A 382 18.38 16.65 -33.26
C ALA A 382 19.75 16.03 -33.60
N SER A 383 19.77 14.95 -34.42
CA SER A 383 21.00 14.31 -34.85
C SER A 383 21.90 15.25 -35.67
N ARG A 384 21.34 15.95 -36.66
CA ARG A 384 22.10 16.92 -37.48
C ARG A 384 22.57 18.12 -36.66
N ALA A 385 21.77 18.58 -35.70
CA ALA A 385 22.14 19.68 -34.81
C ALA A 385 23.30 19.30 -33.87
N MET A 386 23.31 18.06 -33.38
CA MET A 386 24.35 17.49 -32.50
C MET A 386 25.64 17.13 -33.23
N ALA A 387 25.61 16.93 -34.54
CA ALA A 387 26.79 16.66 -35.36
C ALA A 387 27.62 17.93 -35.68
N ARG A 388 27.19 19.11 -35.21
CA ARG A 388 27.89 20.39 -35.40
C ARG A 388 29.11 20.50 -34.49
N THR A 389 30.04 21.39 -34.86
CA THR A 389 31.17 21.75 -34.00
C THR A 389 30.69 22.41 -32.70
N GLU A 390 31.47 22.29 -31.63
CA GLU A 390 31.12 22.79 -30.29
C GLU A 390 30.80 24.31 -30.31
N GLU A 391 31.51 25.08 -31.12
CA GLU A 391 31.29 26.52 -31.34
C GLU A 391 29.91 26.85 -31.94
N LYS A 392 29.33 25.96 -32.75
CA LYS A 392 28.05 26.14 -33.45
C LYS A 392 26.91 25.34 -32.82
N LEU A 393 27.18 24.60 -31.75
CA LEU A 393 26.21 23.70 -31.13
C LEU A 393 25.02 24.47 -30.55
N TYR A 394 25.28 25.64 -29.94
CA TYR A 394 24.25 26.46 -29.31
C TYR A 394 23.46 27.34 -30.28
N ASP A 395 23.89 27.44 -31.54
CA ASP A 395 23.17 28.22 -32.55
C ASP A 395 21.82 27.57 -32.86
N PRO A 396 20.71 28.33 -32.89
CA PRO A 396 19.42 27.82 -33.35
C PRO A 396 19.51 27.23 -34.75
N VAL A 397 18.78 26.14 -34.99
CA VAL A 397 18.66 25.51 -36.31
C VAL A 397 17.60 26.24 -37.11
N ILE A 398 17.88 26.56 -38.37
CA ILE A 398 16.92 27.23 -39.24
C ILE A 398 15.97 26.19 -39.81
N VAL A 399 14.68 26.49 -39.80
CA VAL A 399 13.64 25.65 -40.38
C VAL A 399 13.13 26.35 -41.64
N GLY A 400 13.22 25.66 -42.78
CA GLY A 400 12.77 26.14 -44.07
C GLY A 400 11.84 25.15 -44.76
N LYS A 401 11.09 25.61 -45.76
CA LYS A 401 10.28 24.77 -46.65
C LYS A 401 10.18 25.42 -48.01
N ASN A 402 10.42 24.64 -49.07
CA ASN A 402 10.40 25.13 -50.45
C ASN A 402 11.25 26.41 -50.65
N ASP A 403 12.49 26.40 -50.15
CA ASP A 403 13.43 27.55 -50.20
C ASP A 403 12.98 28.81 -49.44
N SER A 404 11.90 28.76 -48.66
CA SER A 404 11.41 29.86 -47.82
C SER A 404 11.68 29.58 -46.35
N TYR A 405 12.09 30.62 -45.61
CA TYR A 405 12.20 30.61 -44.15
C TYR A 405 10.84 30.39 -43.49
N ILE A 406 10.78 29.46 -42.53
CA ILE A 406 9.63 29.25 -41.64
C ILE A 406 9.93 29.81 -40.24
N GLY A 407 11.11 29.46 -39.69
CA GLY A 407 11.42 29.76 -38.30
C GLY A 407 12.78 29.24 -37.86
N ILE A 408 13.02 29.24 -36.56
CA ILE A 408 14.19 28.63 -35.91
C ILE A 408 13.73 27.66 -34.81
N VAL A 409 14.53 26.63 -34.55
CA VAL A 409 14.34 25.70 -33.42
C VAL A 409 15.63 25.60 -32.62
N THR A 410 15.51 25.64 -31.29
CA THR A 410 16.68 25.49 -30.41
C THR A 410 16.97 24.01 -30.17
N ILE A 411 18.23 23.67 -29.89
CA ILE A 411 18.58 22.28 -29.50
C ILE A 411 17.77 21.83 -28.29
N LYS A 412 17.58 22.71 -27.30
CA LYS A 412 16.77 22.42 -26.12
C LYS A 412 15.35 21.98 -26.51
N ALA A 413 14.70 22.70 -27.42
CA ALA A 413 13.35 22.35 -27.88
C ALA A 413 13.29 20.99 -28.61
N LEU A 414 14.33 20.66 -29.38
CA LEU A 414 14.44 19.35 -30.05
C LEU A 414 14.57 18.21 -29.01
N LEU A 415 15.46 18.35 -28.02
CA LEU A 415 15.67 17.35 -26.97
C LEU A 415 14.44 17.20 -26.07
N ASP A 416 13.84 18.31 -25.64
CA ASP A 416 12.63 18.30 -24.80
C ASP A 416 11.49 17.56 -25.51
N SER A 417 11.34 17.76 -26.83
CA SER A 417 10.31 17.06 -27.61
C SER A 417 10.55 15.54 -27.66
N ILE A 418 11.78 15.07 -27.87
CA ILE A 418 12.10 13.64 -27.92
C ILE A 418 11.84 12.98 -26.57
N VAL A 419 12.31 13.60 -25.49
CA VAL A 419 12.13 13.08 -24.12
C VAL A 419 10.65 13.00 -23.76
N ASN A 420 9.87 14.04 -24.06
CA ASN A 420 8.45 14.07 -23.74
C ASN A 420 7.65 12.98 -24.46
N VAL A 421 7.97 12.69 -25.72
CA VAL A 421 7.32 11.63 -26.51
C VAL A 421 7.65 10.24 -25.95
N GLU A 422 8.92 9.97 -25.63
CA GLU A 422 9.36 8.70 -25.05
C GLU A 422 8.73 8.46 -23.67
N VAL A 423 8.71 9.49 -22.82
CA VAL A 423 8.10 9.43 -21.48
C VAL A 423 6.60 9.20 -21.56
N ALA A 424 5.89 9.87 -22.47
CA ALA A 424 4.45 9.66 -22.66
C ALA A 424 4.14 8.22 -23.08
N THR A 425 4.93 7.68 -24.02
CA THR A 425 4.76 6.31 -24.54
C THR A 425 4.99 5.27 -23.43
N ARG A 426 6.09 5.39 -22.69
CA ARG A 426 6.39 4.47 -21.56
C ARG A 426 5.36 4.57 -20.45
N THR A 427 4.90 5.78 -20.12
CA THR A 427 3.86 5.99 -19.12
C THR A 427 2.58 5.23 -19.50
N GLN A 428 2.16 5.31 -20.76
CA GLN A 428 0.98 4.60 -21.25
C GLN A 428 1.14 3.07 -21.18
N GLU A 429 2.31 2.54 -21.54
CA GLU A 429 2.60 1.10 -21.42
C GLU A 429 2.56 0.63 -19.96
N ILE A 430 3.16 1.39 -19.05
CA ILE A 430 3.16 1.10 -17.61
C ILE A 430 1.73 1.11 -17.07
N SER A 431 0.94 2.13 -17.40
CA SER A 431 -0.47 2.20 -16.99
C SER A 431 -1.27 0.99 -17.49
N ARG A 432 -1.03 0.55 -18.73
CA ARG A 432 -1.69 -0.65 -19.28
C ARG A 432 -1.29 -1.92 -18.53
N LYS A 433 0.01 -2.12 -18.26
CA LYS A 433 0.50 -3.29 -17.51
C LYS A 433 -0.01 -3.30 -16.07
N ASN A 434 -0.01 -2.14 -15.40
CA ASN A 434 -0.54 -2.01 -14.04
C ASN A 434 -2.02 -2.37 -13.96
N ARG A 435 -2.82 -1.94 -14.94
CA ARG A 435 -4.24 -2.33 -15.01
C ARG A 435 -4.42 -3.84 -15.16
N MET A 436 -3.67 -4.48 -16.07
CA MET A 436 -3.73 -5.93 -16.23
C MET A 436 -3.33 -6.68 -14.95
N LEU A 437 -2.31 -6.17 -14.24
CA LEU A 437 -1.86 -6.75 -12.98
C LEU A 437 -2.92 -6.61 -11.87
N GLN A 438 -3.57 -5.45 -11.77
CA GLN A 438 -4.70 -5.25 -10.83
C GLN A 438 -5.88 -6.17 -11.13
N GLU A 439 -6.21 -6.38 -12.42
CA GLU A 439 -7.26 -7.32 -12.84
C GLU A 439 -6.90 -8.77 -12.45
N GLN A 440 -5.65 -9.19 -12.67
CA GLN A 440 -5.16 -10.51 -12.26
C GLN A 440 -5.14 -10.69 -10.73
N GLN A 441 -4.71 -9.68 -9.97
CA GLN A 441 -4.78 -9.70 -8.51
C GLN A 441 -6.22 -9.83 -8.01
N THR A 442 -7.16 -9.12 -8.63
CA THR A 442 -8.58 -9.20 -8.25
C THR A 442 -9.16 -10.60 -8.48
N ILE A 443 -8.78 -11.26 -9.59
CA ILE A 443 -9.19 -12.65 -9.86
C ILE A 443 -8.56 -13.59 -8.83
N HIS A 444 -7.26 -13.47 -8.60
CA HIS A 444 -6.54 -14.29 -7.62
C HIS A 444 -7.14 -14.15 -6.21
N ASP A 445 -7.42 -12.93 -5.75
CA ASP A 445 -8.04 -12.66 -4.44
C ASP A 445 -9.45 -13.24 -4.33
N ARG A 446 -10.18 -13.33 -5.45
CA ARG A 446 -11.50 -13.96 -5.49
C ARG A 446 -11.37 -15.48 -5.35
N ASP A 447 -10.45 -16.09 -6.09
CA ASP A 447 -10.23 -17.54 -6.05
C ASP A 447 -9.70 -17.98 -4.68
N MET A 448 -8.77 -17.23 -4.09
CA MET A 448 -8.27 -17.47 -2.73
C MET A 448 -9.39 -17.37 -1.68
N ARG A 449 -10.28 -16.37 -1.80
CA ARG A 449 -11.46 -16.26 -0.91
C ARG A 449 -12.43 -17.41 -1.08
N MET A 450 -12.63 -17.91 -2.29
CA MET A 450 -13.46 -19.10 -2.50
C MET A 450 -12.83 -20.33 -1.87
N ALA A 451 -11.51 -20.53 -2.04
CA ALA A 451 -10.79 -21.63 -1.41
C ALA A 451 -10.85 -21.57 0.12
N GLU A 452 -10.70 -20.38 0.71
CA GLU A 452 -10.88 -20.15 2.16
C GLU A 452 -12.28 -20.57 2.64
N LEU A 453 -13.33 -20.14 1.94
CA LEU A 453 -14.71 -20.47 2.30
C LEU A 453 -14.97 -21.98 2.20
N VAL A 454 -14.45 -22.62 1.16
CA VAL A 454 -14.55 -24.07 0.98
C VAL A 454 -13.83 -24.77 2.13
N GLN A 455 -12.58 -24.41 2.43
CA GLN A 455 -11.82 -25.03 3.51
C GLN A 455 -12.53 -24.86 4.84
N LYS A 456 -12.94 -23.64 5.22
CA LYS A 456 -13.65 -23.38 6.48
C LYS A 456 -14.92 -24.21 6.65
N SER A 457 -15.58 -24.63 5.57
CA SER A 457 -16.76 -25.48 5.66
C SER A 457 -16.47 -26.92 6.11
N PHE A 458 -15.23 -27.41 5.92
CA PHE A 458 -14.82 -28.75 6.35
C PHE A 458 -14.34 -28.80 7.80
N TYR A 459 -13.94 -27.68 8.41
CA TYR A 459 -13.40 -27.66 9.77
C TYR A 459 -14.46 -27.29 10.80
N SER A 460 -14.49 -28.01 11.93
CA SER A 460 -15.37 -27.68 13.05
C SER A 460 -14.91 -26.39 13.73
N SER A 461 -15.84 -25.47 13.96
CA SER A 461 -15.60 -24.24 14.72
C SER A 461 -15.79 -24.40 16.23
N LYS A 462 -16.14 -25.60 16.71
CA LYS A 462 -16.45 -25.86 18.12
C LYS A 462 -15.53 -26.92 18.68
N ALA A 463 -14.96 -26.63 19.84
CA ALA A 463 -14.18 -27.60 20.58
C ALA A 463 -15.10 -28.66 21.21
N PRO A 464 -14.64 -29.92 21.34
CA PRO A 464 -15.38 -30.94 22.07
C PRO A 464 -15.59 -30.53 23.52
N HIS A 465 -16.81 -30.73 24.01
CA HIS A 465 -17.10 -30.69 25.45
C HIS A 465 -17.79 -31.99 25.82
N THR A 466 -17.09 -32.82 26.58
CA THR A 466 -17.59 -34.13 27.03
C THR A 466 -17.43 -34.25 28.54
N ALA A 467 -18.04 -35.26 29.16
CA ALA A 467 -18.00 -35.41 30.62
C ALA A 467 -16.57 -35.53 31.19
N SER A 468 -15.68 -36.19 30.45
CA SER A 468 -14.31 -36.49 30.89
C SER A 468 -13.27 -35.51 30.33
N TRP A 469 -13.58 -34.83 29.22
CA TRP A 469 -12.64 -33.98 28.48
C TRP A 469 -13.19 -32.58 28.21
N ASP A 470 -12.40 -31.59 28.59
CA ASP A 470 -12.56 -30.18 28.23
C ASP A 470 -11.49 -29.79 27.21
N CYS A 471 -11.90 -29.25 26.06
CA CYS A 471 -11.00 -28.93 24.96
C CYS A 471 -11.12 -27.47 24.54
N ALA A 472 -10.01 -26.88 24.10
CA ALA A 472 -9.98 -25.60 23.43
C ALA A 472 -8.92 -25.63 22.33
N PHE A 473 -9.13 -24.92 21.24
CA PHE A 473 -8.14 -24.82 20.18
C PHE A 473 -8.14 -23.45 19.53
N LEU A 474 -7.00 -23.11 18.94
CA LEU A 474 -6.82 -22.02 17.99
C LEU A 474 -6.42 -22.64 16.66
N PHE A 475 -7.06 -22.19 15.60
CA PHE A 475 -6.69 -22.50 14.22
C PHE A 475 -6.60 -21.18 13.47
N LYS A 476 -5.39 -20.78 13.09
CA LYS A 476 -5.12 -19.50 12.46
C LYS A 476 -4.21 -19.71 11.24
N PRO A 477 -4.78 -19.71 10.03
CA PRO A 477 -4.01 -19.75 8.80
C PRO A 477 -3.05 -18.54 8.68
N MET A 478 -1.86 -18.75 8.11
CA MET A 478 -0.89 -17.72 7.73
C MET A 478 -1.47 -16.79 6.64
N SER A 479 -2.21 -17.38 5.70
CA SER A 479 -2.82 -16.71 4.56
C SER A 479 -4.30 -17.09 4.46
N SER A 480 -4.91 -17.10 3.26
CA SER A 480 -6.34 -17.43 3.11
C SER A 480 -6.66 -18.91 3.34
N VAL A 481 -5.73 -19.82 3.04
CA VAL A 481 -5.90 -21.27 3.12
C VAL A 481 -4.74 -21.88 3.90
N SER A 482 -5.05 -22.81 4.79
CA SER A 482 -4.08 -23.45 5.68
C SER A 482 -3.65 -24.85 5.20
N GLY A 483 -2.38 -25.20 5.35
CA GLY A 483 -1.86 -26.56 5.31
C GLY A 483 -2.12 -27.34 6.61
N ASP A 484 -2.33 -26.66 7.75
CA ASP A 484 -2.69 -27.33 9.01
C ASP A 484 -4.05 -28.03 8.92
N VAL A 485 -4.10 -29.25 9.46
CA VAL A 485 -5.30 -30.08 9.50
C VAL A 485 -5.53 -30.59 10.92
N TYR A 486 -6.68 -30.29 11.50
CA TYR A 486 -7.10 -30.87 12.77
C TYR A 486 -8.46 -31.54 12.67
N ASP A 487 -8.68 -32.53 13.53
CA ASP A 487 -9.99 -33.12 13.72
C ASP A 487 -10.21 -33.68 15.13
N PHE A 488 -11.49 -33.85 15.47
CA PHE A 488 -11.93 -34.50 16.69
C PHE A 488 -12.86 -35.66 16.34
N TYR A 489 -12.53 -36.85 16.81
CA TYR A 489 -13.27 -38.08 16.53
C TYR A 489 -14.14 -38.46 17.73
N TYR A 490 -15.34 -38.96 17.46
CA TYR A 490 -16.32 -39.31 18.49
C TYR A 490 -16.70 -40.79 18.41
N ASN A 491 -17.02 -41.41 19.55
CA ASN A 491 -17.57 -42.75 19.59
C ASN A 491 -19.10 -42.73 19.34
N GLY A 492 -19.71 -43.92 19.31
CA GLY A 492 -21.16 -44.05 19.08
C GLY A 492 -22.05 -43.37 20.13
N ASP A 493 -21.51 -43.09 21.32
CA ASP A 493 -22.19 -42.40 22.42
C ASP A 493 -21.98 -40.88 22.40
N GLY A 494 -21.23 -40.35 21.43
CA GLY A 494 -20.90 -38.94 21.30
C GLY A 494 -19.79 -38.46 22.25
N GLU A 495 -19.09 -39.37 22.93
CA GLU A 495 -17.89 -39.04 23.70
C GLU A 495 -16.66 -38.93 22.79
N LEU A 496 -15.68 -38.13 23.23
CA LEU A 496 -14.45 -37.88 22.48
C LEU A 496 -13.59 -39.16 22.44
N ALA A 497 -13.46 -39.74 21.25
CA ALA A 497 -12.70 -40.95 20.99
C ALA A 497 -11.25 -40.66 20.58
N GLY A 498 -10.94 -39.44 20.14
CA GLY A 498 -9.59 -39.07 19.74
C GLY A 498 -9.50 -37.74 19.02
N THR A 499 -8.29 -37.41 18.59
CA THR A 499 -7.99 -36.24 17.78
C THR A 499 -6.81 -36.52 16.86
N SER A 500 -6.67 -35.72 15.82
CA SER A 500 -5.48 -35.70 14.98
C SER A 500 -5.08 -34.26 14.67
N LEU A 501 -3.78 -34.07 14.48
CA LEU A 501 -3.21 -32.82 14.00
C LEU A 501 -2.15 -33.16 12.96
N PHE A 502 -2.30 -32.60 11.76
CA PHE A 502 -1.35 -32.74 10.67
C PHE A 502 -0.94 -31.35 10.19
N ASP A 503 0.23 -31.30 9.60
CA ASP A 503 0.74 -30.18 8.84
C ASP A 503 1.15 -30.69 7.45
N VAL A 504 0.61 -30.04 6.42
CA VAL A 504 0.87 -30.33 5.01
C VAL A 504 1.98 -29.43 4.53
N SER A 505 3.05 -30.01 3.98
CA SER A 505 4.20 -29.25 3.50
C SER A 505 3.79 -28.14 2.51
N GLY A 506 4.22 -26.91 2.76
CA GLY A 506 3.96 -25.75 1.89
C GLY A 506 2.61 -25.06 2.15
N HIS A 507 2.37 -23.92 1.50
CA HIS A 507 1.22 -23.05 1.81
C HIS A 507 0.35 -22.75 0.58
N GLY A 508 -0.93 -22.42 0.82
CA GLY A 508 -1.88 -21.96 -0.20
C GLY A 508 -2.86 -23.03 -0.68
N VAL A 509 -3.36 -22.90 -1.91
CA VAL A 509 -4.48 -23.73 -2.41
C VAL A 509 -4.11 -25.21 -2.49
N ALA A 510 -2.90 -25.53 -2.97
CA ALA A 510 -2.47 -26.92 -3.12
C ALA A 510 -2.38 -27.66 -1.77
N SER A 511 -1.74 -27.05 -0.76
CA SER A 511 -1.67 -27.65 0.58
C SER A 511 -3.04 -27.74 1.24
N GLY A 512 -3.91 -26.73 1.06
CA GLY A 512 -5.28 -26.80 1.56
C GLY A 512 -6.14 -27.92 0.94
N LEU A 513 -5.99 -28.19 -0.36
CA LEU A 513 -6.68 -29.30 -1.02
C LEU A 513 -6.20 -30.66 -0.50
N VAL A 514 -4.88 -30.82 -0.36
CA VAL A 514 -4.29 -32.01 0.26
C VAL A 514 -4.73 -32.13 1.72
N GLY A 515 -4.88 -31.01 2.44
CA GLY A 515 -5.37 -30.98 3.81
C GLY A 515 -6.81 -31.47 3.93
N ILE A 516 -7.71 -31.04 3.04
CA ILE A 516 -9.11 -31.52 2.98
C ILE A 516 -9.16 -33.02 2.67
N LEU A 517 -8.37 -33.49 1.69
CA LEU A 517 -8.27 -34.92 1.37
C LEU A 517 -7.78 -35.72 2.59
N SER A 518 -6.74 -35.22 3.25
CA SER A 518 -6.13 -35.86 4.42
C SER A 518 -7.11 -35.92 5.59
N LYS A 519 -7.87 -34.86 5.83
CA LYS A 519 -8.93 -34.83 6.85
C LYS A 519 -9.97 -35.94 6.62
N TYR A 520 -10.47 -36.05 5.39
CA TYR A 520 -11.47 -37.05 5.02
C TYR A 520 -10.94 -38.49 5.19
N LEU A 521 -9.73 -38.75 4.68
CA LEU A 521 -9.11 -40.06 4.82
C LEU A 521 -8.80 -40.39 6.29
N ALA A 522 -8.37 -39.41 7.08
CA ALA A 522 -8.08 -39.60 8.50
C ALA A 522 -9.34 -40.01 9.28
N GLU A 523 -10.47 -39.35 9.05
CA GLU A 523 -11.76 -39.72 9.65
C GLU A 523 -12.21 -41.13 9.25
N GLN A 524 -12.09 -41.47 7.96
CA GLN A 524 -12.46 -42.77 7.44
C GLN A 524 -11.64 -43.90 8.07
N VAL A 525 -10.31 -43.75 8.11
CA VAL A 525 -9.40 -44.76 8.63
C VAL A 525 -9.51 -44.86 10.15
N PHE A 526 -9.64 -43.73 10.86
CA PHE A 526 -9.85 -43.72 12.32
C PHE A 526 -11.11 -44.49 12.72
N THR A 527 -12.22 -44.24 12.01
CA THR A 527 -13.51 -44.91 12.28
C THR A 527 -13.48 -46.39 11.91
N SER A 528 -12.84 -46.75 10.79
CA SER A 528 -12.81 -48.13 10.28
C SER A 528 -11.86 -49.05 11.04
N TYR A 529 -10.83 -48.50 11.69
CA TYR A 529 -9.77 -49.30 12.34
C TYR A 529 -9.98 -49.55 13.84
N GLY A 530 -11.07 -49.02 14.44
CA GLY A 530 -11.57 -49.41 15.77
C GLY A 530 -10.47 -49.52 16.84
N ALA A 531 -10.35 -50.70 17.47
CA ALA A 531 -9.38 -50.98 18.53
C ALA A 531 -7.99 -51.48 18.05
N LYS A 532 -7.70 -51.47 16.73
CA LYS A 532 -6.37 -51.88 16.23
C LYS A 532 -5.32 -50.84 16.59
N PRO A 533 -4.04 -51.23 16.81
CA PRO A 533 -2.96 -50.28 17.12
C PRO A 533 -2.86 -49.13 16.13
N LEU A 534 -2.63 -47.91 16.62
CA LEU A 534 -2.61 -46.69 15.79
C LEU A 534 -1.53 -46.73 14.70
N GLU A 535 -0.39 -47.39 14.94
CA GLU A 535 0.64 -47.56 13.91
C GLU A 535 0.14 -48.28 12.65
N LYS A 536 -0.77 -49.27 12.79
CA LYS A 536 -1.34 -49.99 11.64
C LYS A 536 -2.36 -49.13 10.91
N MET A 537 -3.10 -48.32 11.66
CA MET A 537 -4.05 -47.35 11.14
C MET A 537 -3.29 -46.26 10.35
N LEU A 538 -2.19 -45.74 10.89
CA LEU A 538 -1.35 -44.74 10.24
C LEU A 538 -0.67 -45.27 8.98
N ARG A 539 -0.22 -46.54 8.95
CA ARG A 539 0.27 -47.17 7.71
C ARG A 539 -0.81 -47.23 6.62
N GLN A 540 -2.04 -47.56 6.99
CA GLN A 540 -3.15 -47.56 6.04
C GLN A 540 -3.44 -46.14 5.53
N PHE A 541 -3.49 -45.16 6.44
CA PHE A 541 -3.66 -43.76 6.07
C PHE A 541 -2.55 -43.27 5.13
N ASN A 542 -1.28 -43.61 5.41
CA ASN A 542 -0.14 -43.30 4.54
C ASN A 542 -0.31 -43.89 3.13
N ALA A 543 -0.69 -45.17 3.05
CA ALA A 543 -0.90 -45.85 1.78
C ALA A 543 -2.07 -45.25 0.97
N GLU A 544 -3.19 -44.95 1.63
CA GLU A 544 -4.35 -44.32 0.99
C GLU A 544 -4.02 -42.89 0.53
N LEU A 545 -3.39 -42.08 1.38
CA LEU A 545 -3.03 -40.72 1.04
C LEU A 545 -2.03 -40.66 -0.13
N THR A 546 -0.99 -41.51 -0.10
CA THR A 546 0.03 -41.58 -1.17
C THR A 546 -0.62 -41.94 -2.50
N LYS A 547 -1.60 -42.85 -2.49
CA LYS A 547 -2.36 -43.25 -3.67
C LYS A 547 -3.28 -42.13 -4.17
N GLU A 548 -4.10 -41.55 -3.30
CA GLU A 548 -5.14 -40.59 -3.68
C GLU A 548 -4.56 -39.22 -4.07
N LYS A 549 -3.42 -38.80 -3.49
CA LYS A 549 -2.77 -37.53 -3.89
C LYS A 549 -2.09 -37.61 -5.27
N GLY A 550 -1.78 -38.81 -5.76
CA GLY A 550 -1.11 -39.01 -7.04
C GLY A 550 0.26 -38.31 -7.13
N MET A 551 0.45 -37.50 -8.18
CA MET A 551 1.72 -36.81 -8.48
C MET A 551 1.95 -35.54 -7.66
N VAL A 552 1.05 -35.18 -6.74
CA VAL A 552 1.22 -34.00 -5.89
C VAL A 552 2.38 -34.23 -4.93
N GLU A 553 3.38 -33.35 -4.95
CA GLU A 553 4.64 -33.49 -4.19
C GLU A 553 4.47 -33.21 -2.68
N ASN A 554 3.35 -32.61 -2.26
CA ASN A 554 3.09 -32.34 -0.86
C ASN A 554 3.10 -33.64 -0.03
N TYR A 555 3.70 -33.54 1.15
CA TYR A 555 3.72 -34.58 2.18
C TYR A 555 3.16 -34.02 3.48
N LEU A 556 2.91 -34.90 4.45
CA LEU A 556 2.37 -34.52 5.75
C LEU A 556 3.30 -34.94 6.88
N THR A 557 3.38 -34.09 7.88
CA THR A 557 3.72 -34.51 9.24
C THR A 557 2.44 -34.55 10.05
N GLY A 558 2.39 -35.36 11.10
CA GLY A 558 1.29 -35.24 12.05
C GLY A 558 1.21 -36.33 13.09
N ILE A 559 0.14 -36.28 13.87
CA ILE A 559 -0.11 -37.19 14.97
C ILE A 559 -1.55 -37.68 14.94
N PHE A 560 -1.73 -38.90 15.45
CA PHE A 560 -3.04 -39.38 15.87
C PHE A 560 -3.01 -39.70 17.36
N LEU A 561 -4.11 -39.36 18.02
CA LEU A 561 -4.35 -39.63 19.42
C LEU A 561 -5.71 -40.31 19.56
N ARG A 562 -5.74 -41.48 20.20
CA ARG A 562 -6.98 -42.19 20.54
C ARG A 562 -7.13 -42.25 22.05
N ILE A 563 -8.34 -42.03 22.51
CA ILE A 563 -8.72 -41.97 23.91
C ILE A 563 -9.59 -43.19 24.21
N THR A 564 -9.21 -43.93 25.26
CA THR A 564 -9.99 -45.04 25.80
C THR A 564 -10.02 -44.92 27.31
N GLU A 565 -11.15 -44.47 27.86
CA GLU A 565 -11.32 -44.21 29.31
C GLU A 565 -10.23 -43.30 29.88
N ASN A 566 -9.30 -43.84 30.68
CA ASN A 566 -8.17 -43.13 31.28
C ASN A 566 -6.84 -43.36 30.54
N LYS A 567 -6.89 -43.94 29.33
CA LYS A 567 -5.73 -44.31 28.54
C LYS A 567 -5.69 -43.53 27.23
N ILE A 568 -4.50 -43.13 26.83
CA ILE A 568 -4.23 -42.56 25.51
C ILE A 568 -3.34 -43.52 24.71
N GLU A 569 -3.73 -43.76 23.46
CA GLU A 569 -2.84 -44.26 22.42
C GLU A 569 -2.38 -43.09 21.55
N TYR A 570 -1.10 -43.09 21.19
CA TYR A 570 -0.47 -42.01 20.44
C TYR A 570 0.47 -42.58 19.38
N VAL A 571 0.46 -41.99 18.20
CA VAL A 571 1.43 -42.24 17.14
C VAL A 571 1.81 -40.92 16.47
N ASN A 572 3.08 -40.77 16.11
CA ASN A 572 3.62 -39.56 15.50
C ASN A 572 4.39 -39.89 14.21
N ALA A 573 4.11 -39.14 13.15
CA ALA A 573 4.78 -39.15 11.87
C ALA A 573 5.53 -37.83 11.67
N GLY A 574 6.76 -37.76 12.18
CA GLY A 574 7.66 -36.62 12.00
C GLY A 574 7.17 -35.25 12.47
N HIS A 575 6.15 -35.19 13.34
CA HIS A 575 5.54 -33.95 13.83
C HIS A 575 6.10 -33.52 15.19
N THR A 576 5.71 -32.33 15.64
CA THR A 576 5.99 -31.83 16.99
C THR A 576 5.50 -32.79 18.08
N ASP A 577 6.14 -32.73 19.24
CA ASP A 577 5.79 -33.58 20.37
C ASP A 577 4.60 -33.02 21.16
N VAL A 578 3.71 -33.91 21.61
CA VAL A 578 2.64 -33.54 22.54
C VAL A 578 3.21 -33.32 23.94
N LEU A 579 3.02 -32.12 24.48
CA LEU A 579 3.41 -31.81 25.86
C LEU A 579 2.30 -32.20 26.83
N VAL A 580 2.67 -32.89 27.89
CA VAL A 580 1.76 -33.38 28.93
C VAL A 580 2.04 -32.64 30.23
N LYS A 581 1.00 -32.09 30.85
CA LYS A 581 1.06 -31.45 32.16
C LYS A 581 0.22 -32.19 33.19
N THR A 582 0.82 -32.62 34.29
CA THR A 582 0.10 -33.19 35.44
C THR A 582 0.39 -32.33 36.67
N PRO A 583 -0.53 -31.43 37.11
CA PRO A 583 -0.28 -30.50 38.20
C PRO A 583 0.14 -31.16 39.53
N ALA A 584 -0.26 -32.41 39.76
CA ALA A 584 0.06 -33.16 40.97
C ALA A 584 1.49 -33.76 41.00
N LYS A 585 2.25 -33.75 39.90
CA LYS A 585 3.59 -34.36 39.81
C LYS A 585 4.71 -33.33 40.02
N LYS A 586 5.83 -33.80 40.60
CA LYS A 586 7.02 -32.99 40.92
C LYS A 586 7.71 -32.43 39.67
N ASP A 587 7.79 -33.22 38.60
CA ASP A 587 8.05 -32.76 37.24
C ASP A 587 6.70 -32.56 36.54
N CYS A 588 6.24 -31.31 36.53
CA CYS A 588 4.88 -31.00 36.09
C CYS A 588 4.68 -31.12 34.58
N ILE A 589 5.74 -31.16 33.76
CA ILE A 589 5.70 -31.27 32.29
C ILE A 589 6.53 -32.47 31.80
N SER A 590 5.98 -33.22 30.85
CA SER A 590 6.68 -34.31 30.13
C SER A 590 6.30 -34.34 28.66
N VAL A 591 7.08 -35.04 27.83
CA VAL A 591 6.71 -35.35 26.44
C VAL A 591 5.96 -36.68 26.40
N LEU A 592 4.83 -36.73 25.70
CA LEU A 592 4.06 -37.95 25.49
C LEU A 592 4.93 -38.97 24.73
N GLY A 593 5.22 -40.14 25.33
CA GLY A 593 6.16 -41.12 24.77
C GLY A 593 7.62 -41.03 25.22
N GLY A 594 7.96 -40.02 26.03
CA GLY A 594 9.31 -39.83 26.57
C GLY A 594 10.20 -38.91 25.72
N SER A 595 11.39 -38.60 26.22
CA SER A 595 12.27 -37.55 25.66
C SER A 595 13.19 -38.01 24.53
N ASN A 596 13.26 -39.30 24.23
CA ASN A 596 14.29 -39.87 23.35
C ASN A 596 13.95 -39.81 21.86
N SER A 597 12.82 -39.20 21.46
CA SER A 597 12.30 -39.05 20.08
C SER A 597 12.22 -40.32 19.20
N ASN A 598 12.64 -41.48 19.70
CA ASN A 598 12.66 -42.79 19.02
C ASN A 598 11.28 -43.33 18.61
N PHE A 599 10.21 -42.61 18.92
CA PHE A 599 8.84 -42.98 18.54
C PHE A 599 8.31 -42.19 17.34
N ARG A 600 9.03 -41.16 16.88
CA ARG A 600 8.64 -40.39 15.69
C ARG A 600 8.96 -41.23 14.46
N GLY A 601 7.92 -41.63 13.74
CA GLY A 601 8.07 -42.28 12.44
C GLY A 601 8.29 -41.29 11.32
N SER A 602 8.43 -41.82 10.11
CA SER A 602 8.67 -41.09 8.86
C SER A 602 7.48 -40.22 8.43
N PHE A 603 7.73 -39.27 7.51
CA PHE A 603 6.67 -38.43 6.95
C PHE A 603 5.63 -39.24 6.16
N ILE A 604 4.42 -38.72 6.08
CA ILE A 604 3.27 -39.34 5.41
C ILE A 604 3.19 -38.83 3.97
N GLY A 605 2.88 -39.69 3.01
CA GLY A 605 2.67 -39.32 1.61
C GLY A 605 3.93 -39.38 0.74
N ILE A 606 5.07 -39.82 1.27
CA ILE A 606 6.31 -39.93 0.48
C ILE A 606 6.57 -41.40 0.14
N GLU A 607 6.61 -41.70 -1.16
CA GLU A 607 6.92 -43.04 -1.65
C GLU A 607 8.38 -43.41 -1.35
N GLY A 608 8.60 -44.60 -0.79
CA GLY A 608 9.94 -45.13 -0.49
C GLY A 608 10.52 -44.78 0.89
N LEU A 609 9.80 -44.03 1.74
CA LEU A 609 10.19 -43.88 3.14
C LEU A 609 9.87 -45.13 3.98
N PRO A 610 10.62 -45.41 5.06
CA PRO A 610 10.32 -46.51 5.97
C PRO A 610 8.99 -46.30 6.70
N ASP A 611 8.16 -47.34 6.78
CA ASP A 611 6.99 -47.34 7.67
C ASP A 611 7.43 -47.70 9.10
N ASP A 612 8.08 -46.79 9.81
CA ASP A 612 8.65 -46.98 11.15
C ASP A 612 7.76 -46.41 12.29
N TYR A 613 6.47 -46.24 12.02
CA TYR A 613 5.48 -45.80 13.01
C TYR A 613 5.38 -46.73 14.22
N CYS A 614 5.31 -46.14 15.42
CA CYS A 614 5.21 -46.85 16.69
C CYS A 614 4.06 -46.33 17.54
N THR A 615 3.19 -47.23 18.02
CA THR A 615 2.11 -46.86 18.94
C THR A 615 2.64 -46.79 20.37
N ILE A 616 2.48 -45.63 20.99
CA ILE A 616 2.71 -45.44 22.42
C ILE A 616 1.38 -45.51 23.15
N THR A 617 1.42 -46.07 24.35
CA THR A 617 0.32 -46.10 25.29
C THR A 617 0.72 -45.34 26.54
N GLN A 618 -0.15 -44.46 27.04
CA GLN A 618 0.04 -43.77 28.31
C GLN A 618 -1.25 -43.75 29.13
N GLU A 619 -1.17 -44.13 30.40
CA GLU A 619 -2.26 -43.96 31.36
C GLU A 619 -2.25 -42.54 31.95
N LEU A 620 -3.44 -41.97 32.08
CA LEU A 620 -3.69 -40.66 32.67
C LEU A 620 -4.09 -40.82 34.14
N THR A 621 -3.48 -40.01 35.00
CA THR A 621 -3.74 -40.03 36.44
C THR A 621 -4.08 -38.63 36.92
N GLY A 622 -5.23 -38.48 37.58
CA GLY A 622 -5.72 -37.18 38.06
C GLY A 622 -5.93 -36.17 36.93
N GLU A 623 -6.00 -34.90 37.29
CA GLU A 623 -6.11 -33.81 36.30
C GLU A 623 -4.85 -33.78 35.42
N THR A 624 -5.03 -33.87 34.10
CA THR A 624 -3.93 -33.86 33.12
C THR A 624 -4.27 -33.00 31.92
N TYR A 625 -3.32 -32.20 31.44
CA TYR A 625 -3.46 -31.40 30.22
C TYR A 625 -2.53 -31.93 29.13
N LEU A 626 -2.99 -31.87 27.89
CA LEU A 626 -2.23 -32.16 26.68
C LEU A 626 -2.20 -30.90 25.83
N LEU A 627 -1.02 -30.57 25.31
CA LEU A 627 -0.81 -29.49 24.37
C LEU A 627 -0.29 -30.09 23.05
N LEU A 628 -1.12 -30.01 22.01
CA LEU A 628 -0.79 -30.34 20.64
C LEU A 628 -0.63 -29.00 19.89
N TYR A 629 0.37 -28.87 19.03
CA TYR A 629 0.65 -27.60 18.36
C TYR A 629 1.43 -27.84 17.06
N THR A 630 1.31 -26.95 16.10
CA THR A 630 2.16 -26.95 14.90
C THR A 630 3.45 -26.17 15.13
N ASP A 631 4.45 -26.43 14.31
CA ASP A 631 5.80 -25.89 14.42
C ASP A 631 5.84 -24.36 14.46
N CYS A 632 4.89 -23.68 13.82
CA CYS A 632 4.71 -22.22 13.88
C CYS A 632 4.75 -21.67 15.30
N LEU A 633 4.17 -22.36 16.29
CA LEU A 633 4.21 -21.92 17.69
C LEU A 633 5.64 -21.84 18.23
N THR A 634 6.50 -22.79 17.86
CA THR A 634 7.88 -22.89 18.33
C THR A 634 8.89 -22.16 17.45
N GLU A 635 8.65 -22.09 16.15
CA GLU A 635 9.54 -21.46 15.16
C GLU A 635 9.29 -19.96 14.99
N SER A 636 8.18 -19.45 15.54
CA SER A 636 7.91 -18.01 15.57
C SER A 636 8.98 -17.26 16.34
N ARG A 637 9.33 -16.07 15.83
CA ARG A 637 10.45 -15.26 16.29
C ARG A 637 10.03 -13.93 16.89
N ASN A 638 10.80 -13.45 17.85
CA ASN A 638 10.71 -12.09 18.38
C ASN A 638 11.41 -11.07 17.45
N LEU A 639 11.41 -9.77 17.80
CA LEU A 639 12.08 -8.73 17.02
C LEU A 639 13.61 -8.90 16.96
N ALA A 640 14.21 -9.55 17.96
CA ALA A 640 15.64 -9.87 17.99
C ALA A 640 16.01 -11.07 17.09
N GLY A 641 15.00 -11.80 16.57
CA GLY A 641 15.18 -12.98 15.74
C GLY A 641 15.30 -14.30 16.51
N ASP A 642 15.16 -14.28 17.84
CA ASP A 642 15.12 -15.49 18.66
C ASP A 642 13.83 -16.25 18.43
N GLU A 643 13.91 -17.56 18.28
CA GLU A 643 12.73 -18.44 18.25
C GLU A 643 12.16 -18.63 19.65
N LEU A 644 10.84 -18.92 19.74
CA LEU A 644 10.25 -19.32 21.01
C LEU A 644 10.93 -20.60 21.51
N GLY A 645 11.01 -21.61 20.65
CA GLY A 645 11.62 -22.89 20.93
C GLY A 645 10.80 -23.77 21.88
N VAL A 646 11.02 -25.08 21.78
CA VAL A 646 10.30 -26.09 22.57
C VAL A 646 10.57 -25.94 24.07
N ASP A 647 11.80 -25.62 24.47
CA ASP A 647 12.14 -25.55 25.90
C ASP A 647 11.48 -24.37 26.60
N ARG A 648 11.43 -23.19 25.96
CA ARG A 648 10.67 -22.06 26.50
C ARG A 648 9.18 -22.34 26.51
N LEU A 649 8.65 -23.02 25.48
CA LEU A 649 7.25 -23.45 25.46
C LEU A 649 6.93 -24.38 26.65
N LYS A 650 7.81 -25.35 26.96
CA LYS A 650 7.67 -26.20 28.16
C LYS A 650 7.65 -25.38 29.44
N GLU A 651 8.52 -24.39 29.58
CA GLU A 651 8.54 -23.50 30.76
C GLU A 651 7.26 -22.68 30.89
N ILE A 652 6.77 -22.12 29.79
CA ILE A 652 5.51 -21.35 29.74
C ILE A 652 4.35 -22.27 30.13
N PHE A 653 4.27 -23.46 29.54
CA PHE A 653 3.21 -24.41 29.82
C PHE A 653 3.27 -24.93 31.28
N ALA A 654 4.47 -25.14 31.82
CA ALA A 654 4.68 -25.48 33.23
C ALA A 654 4.10 -24.41 34.17
N ARG A 655 4.36 -23.13 33.88
CA ARG A 655 3.92 -21.98 34.71
C ARG A 655 2.47 -21.59 34.52
N THR A 656 1.80 -22.08 33.48
CA THR A 656 0.41 -21.74 33.19
C THR A 656 -0.51 -22.19 34.34
N PRO A 657 -1.33 -21.32 34.95
CA PRO A 657 -2.23 -21.72 36.04
C PRO A 657 -3.19 -22.85 35.61
N PRO A 658 -3.52 -23.81 36.48
CA PRO A 658 -4.56 -24.80 36.19
C PRO A 658 -5.91 -24.10 36.06
N GLY A 659 -6.73 -24.54 35.11
CA GLY A 659 -7.99 -23.91 34.75
C GLY A 659 -8.76 -24.75 33.73
N SER A 660 -9.71 -24.15 33.03
CA SER A 660 -10.30 -24.74 31.82
C SER A 660 -9.28 -24.79 30.68
N ALA A 661 -9.50 -25.67 29.70
CA ALA A 661 -8.66 -25.73 28.51
C ALA A 661 -8.59 -24.38 27.78
N LYS A 662 -9.70 -23.62 27.80
CA LYS A 662 -9.79 -22.28 27.22
C LYS A 662 -8.92 -21.25 27.95
N GLU A 663 -8.90 -21.26 29.27
CA GLU A 663 -8.06 -20.35 30.08
C GLU A 663 -6.57 -20.66 29.89
N VAL A 664 -6.22 -21.95 29.85
CA VAL A 664 -4.86 -22.40 29.56
C VAL A 664 -4.42 -21.95 28.17
N LEU A 665 -5.25 -22.17 27.15
CA LEU A 665 -4.96 -21.73 25.78
C LEU A 665 -4.79 -20.20 25.71
N ALA A 666 -5.70 -19.43 26.32
CA ALA A 666 -5.61 -17.98 26.33
C ALA A 666 -4.30 -17.48 26.97
N TYR A 667 -3.89 -18.07 28.10
CA TYR A 667 -2.64 -17.72 28.77
C TYR A 667 -1.41 -18.03 27.90
N LEU A 668 -1.39 -19.19 27.22
CA LEU A 668 -0.31 -19.54 26.29
C LEU A 668 -0.21 -18.53 25.14
N LEU A 669 -1.35 -18.16 24.56
CA LEU A 669 -1.41 -17.22 23.44
C LEU A 669 -1.02 -15.80 23.85
N ASP A 670 -1.42 -15.34 25.03
CA ASP A 670 -1.03 -14.01 25.56
C ASP A 670 0.51 -13.91 25.71
N ILE A 671 1.16 -14.97 26.21
CA ILE A 671 2.62 -15.00 26.33
C ILE A 671 3.28 -15.12 24.96
N PHE A 672 2.73 -15.93 24.06
CA PHE A 672 3.21 -16.05 22.69
C PHE A 672 3.15 -14.71 21.93
N GLU A 673 2.04 -13.97 22.04
CA GLU A 673 1.89 -12.64 21.45
C GLU A 673 2.86 -11.63 22.08
N ALA A 674 3.06 -11.70 23.39
CA ALA A 674 4.05 -10.87 24.07
C ALA A 674 5.49 -11.19 23.63
N PHE A 675 5.80 -12.47 23.39
CA PHE A 675 7.12 -12.91 22.92
C PHE A 675 7.38 -12.50 21.48
N THR A 676 6.41 -12.68 20.59
CA THR A 676 6.58 -12.39 19.15
C THR A 676 6.59 -10.89 18.84
N GLU A 677 6.20 -10.02 19.78
CA GLU A 677 6.26 -8.55 19.64
C GLU A 677 5.57 -8.03 18.37
N ALA A 678 4.51 -8.72 17.93
CA ALA A 678 3.77 -8.47 16.70
C ALA A 678 4.55 -8.71 15.38
N VAL A 679 5.62 -9.50 15.41
CA VAL A 679 6.19 -10.10 14.19
C VAL A 679 5.12 -10.97 13.51
N PRO A 680 4.85 -10.80 12.20
CA PRO A 680 3.88 -11.62 11.48
C PRO A 680 4.25 -13.10 11.52
N LEU A 681 3.23 -13.96 11.58
CA LEU A 681 3.41 -15.40 11.49
C LEU A 681 4.01 -15.77 10.13
N ARG A 682 4.92 -16.73 10.14
CA ARG A 682 5.58 -17.26 8.93
C ARG A 682 4.97 -18.56 8.43
N ASP A 683 4.11 -19.15 9.22
CA ASP A 683 3.40 -20.39 8.91
C ASP A 683 2.04 -20.43 9.62
N ASP A 684 1.26 -21.46 9.35
CA ASP A 684 -0.05 -21.69 9.97
C ASP A 684 0.09 -22.00 11.46
N LEU A 685 -0.74 -21.37 12.28
CA LEU A 685 -0.72 -21.55 13.73
C LEU A 685 -1.93 -22.35 14.17
N THR A 686 -1.68 -23.60 14.58
CA THR A 686 -2.67 -24.45 15.22
C THR A 686 -2.21 -24.89 16.59
N VAL A 687 -3.07 -24.72 17.59
CA VAL A 687 -2.80 -25.09 18.99
C VAL A 687 -4.05 -25.72 19.58
N ILE A 688 -3.95 -26.92 20.14
CA ILE A 688 -5.04 -27.65 20.79
C ILE A 688 -4.64 -27.95 22.23
N VAL A 689 -5.46 -27.51 23.18
CA VAL A 689 -5.37 -27.84 24.60
C VAL A 689 -6.49 -28.81 24.96
N MET A 690 -6.12 -29.95 25.54
CA MET A 690 -7.07 -30.94 26.04
C MET A 690 -6.85 -31.16 27.52
N LYS A 691 -7.92 -31.08 28.31
CA LYS A 691 -7.90 -31.31 29.77
C LYS A 691 -8.71 -32.56 30.10
N TYR A 692 -8.05 -33.53 30.72
CA TYR A 692 -8.67 -34.68 31.34
C TYR A 692 -8.98 -34.38 32.81
N SER A 693 -10.24 -34.58 33.21
CA SER A 693 -10.75 -34.18 34.53
C SER A 693 -10.46 -35.18 35.65
N GLY A 694 -10.01 -36.40 35.34
CA GLY A 694 -9.63 -37.40 36.34
C GLY A 694 -10.77 -38.22 36.97
N ASN A 695 -12.03 -37.87 36.76
CA ASN A 695 -13.20 -38.48 37.44
C ASN A 695 -13.77 -39.76 36.77
N GLY A 696 -13.00 -40.45 35.93
CA GLY A 696 -13.47 -41.64 35.20
C GLY A 696 -13.81 -42.87 36.07
N SER A 697 -13.50 -42.89 37.37
CA SER A 697 -13.64 -44.06 38.24
C SER A 697 -14.71 -43.96 39.35
N GLU A 698 -15.48 -42.86 39.46
CA GLU A 698 -16.62 -42.77 40.39
C GLU A 698 -17.98 -42.90 39.69
N LYS A 699 -18.17 -43.94 38.86
CA LYS A 699 -19.52 -44.40 38.53
C LYS A 699 -20.10 -45.19 39.71
N ILE A 700 -20.75 -44.46 40.61
CA ILE A 700 -22.00 -44.80 41.31
C ILE A 700 -22.18 -46.32 41.59
N HIS A 701 -21.57 -46.81 42.67
CA HIS A 701 -22.17 -47.86 43.49
C HIS A 701 -23.11 -47.21 44.51
N ALA A 702 -24.22 -46.63 44.04
CA ALA A 702 -25.37 -46.38 44.90
C ALA A 702 -26.21 -47.67 44.94
N LYS A 703 -25.83 -48.57 45.85
CA LYS A 703 -26.76 -49.50 46.47
C LYS A 703 -27.73 -48.68 47.34
N ASN A 704 -28.98 -48.58 46.89
CA ASN A 704 -30.20 -48.91 47.64
C ASN A 704 -31.42 -48.27 47.00
#